data_AF-A0AAW5BV13-F1
#
_entry.id   AF-A0AAW5BV13-F1
#
_cell.length_a   1.000
_cell.length_b   1.000
_cell.length_c   1.000
_cell.angle_alpha   90.00
_cell.angle_beta   90.00
_cell.angle_gamma   90.00
#
_symmetry.space_group_name_H-M   'P 1'
#
loop_
_entity.id
_entity.type
_entity.pdbx_description
1 polymer ?
#
loop_
_entity_poly.entity_id
_entity_poly.type
_entity_poly.pdbx_seq_one_letter_code
_entity_poly.pdbx_strand_id
1 'polypeptide(L)'
;MIVSTFYDKLNKVDGNIHVVEEEIHLTNGVYEAELQHDNINEATFAVFTGPKLTGNRLESYTLSTPSLAPWKRIVRVYADVPVVYISYETDGDTVEGDDINRVQESIVATQEALNAEEGRAQAAEGVLRDGLQEETNRAIREESRLDDRINAESGRAQGAEQVLRDDLAAETQRAKGAETTLKDNLADEVDRATAEEDGIRATINANKPNWDDKYTRNEVDNKFSALETAIDWKEAVDTYADLSTAYPHPDDGWTVNVKDTDYTYRWSGAAWIAISANAIPKATQGVDGLLSKEDKACYDDAYSKRHTHGNKSTLDKLTETLLANWTAAYTHISNKSNPHGVTKSQVGLGSVPNVATNDQEPTFAQATTLVNLTSGEKLGVAMGKIAKAIADFITHKADTVQHITATERADWNDADTKKHTHSNKGVVDKLTQAMLDKLAGIASGAEVNVQPDWDVTDTGSDAYIRNKPTSLPASDVQAWAKASSKPAYVWTEIGSKPSTFPPAAHTHTKSQITDMPTKLSQFANDSGYLTAADVDTSQNHTHANKTVLDKITQALLDTWNGKAGTSVATQTANGLMAAADKKKLDGVAANANNFVHLTTPGNKHIPSGGASGQILRWSADGTAVWGADNNTTYAVFKAATSSAAGGTGLVPAPAAGAQLKYLRADGTWQTPPDTKYTHPNSGVTAGTYRSVIVNAQGHVTAGTNPTTLSGYGITDAAAKNHNHDSTYLKKGAVTWNDLKGV
;
A
#
# COMPACT_ATOMS: atom_id res chain seq x y z
N MET A 1 30.95 -30.71 -45.31
CA MET A 1 30.37 -30.44 -46.63
C MET A 1 31.44 -30.77 -47.64
N ILE A 2 31.30 -31.88 -48.36
CA ILE A 2 32.20 -32.19 -49.46
C ILE A 2 31.79 -31.20 -50.56
N VAL A 3 32.64 -30.21 -50.82
CA VAL A 3 32.46 -29.33 -51.98
C VAL A 3 32.85 -30.17 -53.18
N SER A 4 31.87 -30.67 -53.91
CA SER A 4 32.08 -31.33 -55.20
C SER A 4 32.87 -30.37 -56.10
N THR A 5 34.05 -30.79 -56.53
CA THR A 5 34.87 -30.02 -57.47
C THR A 5 34.35 -30.32 -58.88
N PHE A 6 33.82 -29.31 -59.56
CA PHE A 6 33.50 -29.38 -60.98
C PHE A 6 34.64 -28.70 -61.74
N TYR A 7 35.22 -29.41 -62.70
CA TYR A 7 36.16 -28.81 -63.64
C TYR A 7 35.38 -28.02 -64.69
N ASP A 8 35.94 -26.89 -65.12
CA ASP A 8 35.34 -26.07 -66.17
C ASP A 8 35.34 -26.85 -67.49
N LYS A 9 34.17 -27.04 -68.09
CA LYS A 9 34.06 -27.64 -69.43
C LYS A 9 34.56 -26.65 -70.48
N LEU A 10 35.40 -27.11 -71.40
CA LEU A 10 35.95 -26.32 -72.49
C LEU A 10 34.90 -26.16 -73.61
N ASN A 11 34.00 -25.20 -73.46
CA ASN A 11 32.93 -24.92 -74.42
C ASN A 11 33.36 -23.92 -75.50
N LYS A 12 33.63 -24.37 -76.73
CA LYS A 12 34.06 -23.48 -77.83
C LYS A 12 33.48 -23.84 -79.20
N VAL A 13 33.28 -22.77 -79.97
CA VAL A 13 32.58 -22.66 -81.26
C VAL A 13 33.35 -23.40 -82.37
N ASP A 14 32.60 -24.08 -83.26
CA ASP A 14 33.09 -24.88 -84.40
C ASP A 14 34.33 -24.29 -85.09
N GLY A 15 35.45 -25.04 -85.07
CA GLY A 15 36.60 -24.83 -85.95
C GLY A 15 37.92 -24.40 -85.33
N ASN A 16 38.05 -24.31 -83.99
CA ASN A 16 39.31 -23.98 -83.32
C ASN A 16 39.85 -25.16 -82.49
N ILE A 17 41.13 -25.51 -82.69
CA ILE A 17 41.84 -26.52 -81.90
C ILE A 17 42.45 -25.86 -80.65
N HIS A 18 42.31 -26.47 -79.48
CA HIS A 18 42.83 -25.97 -78.22
C HIS A 18 43.91 -26.88 -77.65
N VAL A 19 45.05 -26.30 -77.28
CA VAL A 19 46.11 -27.00 -76.54
C VAL A 19 45.82 -26.90 -75.05
N VAL A 20 45.66 -28.05 -74.41
CA VAL A 20 45.51 -28.19 -72.95
C VAL A 20 46.83 -28.67 -72.36
N GLU A 21 47.14 -28.22 -71.15
CA GLU A 21 48.17 -28.80 -70.30
C GLU A 21 47.59 -29.11 -68.92
N GLU A 22 47.65 -30.38 -68.51
CA GLU A 22 47.25 -30.85 -67.18
C GLU A 22 48.48 -31.14 -66.33
N GLU A 23 48.55 -30.51 -65.15
CA GLU A 23 49.56 -30.83 -64.13
C GLU A 23 49.09 -32.02 -63.28
N ILE A 24 49.87 -33.09 -63.30
CA ILE A 24 49.52 -34.36 -62.67
C ILE A 24 50.52 -34.70 -61.58
N HIS A 25 50.00 -34.96 -60.38
CA HIS A 25 50.77 -35.44 -59.25
C HIS A 25 50.73 -36.97 -59.19
N LEU A 26 51.88 -37.63 -59.36
CA LEU A 26 51.96 -39.09 -59.29
C LEU A 26 52.01 -39.56 -57.84
N THR A 27 51.32 -40.66 -57.56
CA THR A 27 51.39 -41.33 -56.25
C THR A 27 52.12 -42.66 -56.43
N ASN A 28 53.25 -42.86 -55.75
CA ASN A 28 54.10 -44.06 -55.90
C ASN A 28 54.56 -44.32 -57.36
N GLY A 29 54.85 -43.25 -58.10
CA GLY A 29 55.37 -43.33 -59.48
C GLY A 29 54.34 -43.72 -60.55
N VAL A 30 53.04 -43.76 -60.18
CA VAL A 30 51.94 -44.07 -61.10
C VAL A 30 50.84 -43.02 -60.97
N TYR A 31 50.22 -42.67 -62.10
CA TYR A 31 48.96 -41.95 -62.15
C TYR A 31 48.02 -42.64 -63.14
N GLU A 32 46.74 -42.76 -62.78
CA GLU A 32 45.69 -43.32 -63.63
C GLU A 32 44.39 -42.56 -63.41
N ALA A 33 43.90 -41.84 -64.42
CA ALA A 33 42.62 -41.14 -64.38
C ALA A 33 42.10 -40.84 -65.78
N GLU A 34 40.83 -40.43 -65.86
CA GLU A 34 40.29 -39.75 -67.04
C GLU A 34 40.97 -38.39 -67.21
N LEU A 35 41.25 -38.01 -68.46
CA LEU A 35 41.68 -36.65 -68.78
C LEU A 35 40.56 -35.66 -68.43
N GLN A 36 40.95 -34.42 -68.10
CA GLN A 36 40.01 -33.36 -67.70
C GLN A 36 39.08 -32.95 -68.85
N HIS A 37 39.51 -33.12 -70.10
CA HIS A 37 38.77 -32.75 -71.29
C HIS A 37 38.55 -33.93 -72.26
N ASP A 38 37.46 -33.83 -73.03
CA ASP A 38 37.00 -34.83 -73.98
C ASP A 38 37.52 -34.54 -75.40
N ASN A 39 37.23 -35.42 -76.37
CA ASN A 39 37.54 -35.27 -77.81
C ASN A 39 39.00 -34.93 -78.11
N ILE A 40 39.92 -35.55 -77.36
CA ILE A 40 41.35 -35.29 -77.54
C ILE A 40 41.86 -35.81 -78.89
N ASN A 41 42.73 -35.03 -79.53
CA ASN A 41 43.51 -35.46 -80.67
C ASN A 41 44.70 -36.29 -80.18
N GLU A 42 44.59 -37.61 -80.29
CA GLU A 42 45.63 -38.54 -79.80
C GLU A 42 47.00 -38.31 -80.44
N ALA A 43 47.05 -37.80 -81.67
CA ALA A 43 48.30 -37.57 -82.37
C ALA A 43 49.16 -36.48 -81.71
N THR A 44 48.54 -35.61 -80.91
CA THR A 44 49.22 -34.51 -80.20
C THR A 44 49.41 -34.78 -78.72
N PHE A 45 48.95 -35.94 -78.23
CA PHE A 45 49.13 -36.35 -76.85
C PHE A 45 50.61 -36.56 -76.51
N ALA A 46 51.09 -35.89 -75.48
CA ALA A 46 52.45 -36.02 -74.99
C ALA A 46 52.53 -35.76 -73.48
N VAL A 47 53.44 -36.47 -72.82
CA VAL A 47 53.71 -36.30 -71.38
C VAL A 47 55.13 -35.79 -71.20
N PHE A 48 55.30 -34.74 -70.41
CA PHE A 48 56.58 -34.10 -70.14
C PHE A 48 56.86 -34.02 -68.64
N THR A 49 58.13 -34.05 -68.26
CA THR A 49 58.55 -33.86 -66.85
C THR A 49 58.62 -32.37 -66.46
N GLY A 50 58.21 -31.44 -67.33
CA GLY A 50 58.17 -30.00 -67.07
C GLY A 50 57.03 -29.30 -67.83
N PRO A 51 56.61 -28.11 -67.38
CA PRO A 51 55.46 -27.40 -67.95
C PRO A 51 55.78 -26.82 -69.32
N LYS A 52 54.75 -26.49 -70.11
CA LYS A 52 54.81 -25.90 -71.45
C LYS A 52 55.69 -26.70 -72.42
N LEU A 53 55.52 -28.02 -72.43
CA LEU A 53 56.28 -28.94 -73.30
C LEU A 53 57.81 -28.90 -73.05
N THR A 54 58.23 -28.61 -71.81
CA THR A 54 59.66 -28.58 -71.42
C THR A 54 60.07 -29.83 -70.64
N GLY A 55 61.38 -30.10 -70.53
CA GLY A 55 61.89 -31.30 -69.85
C GLY A 55 61.92 -32.55 -70.73
N ASN A 56 61.99 -33.73 -70.11
CA ASN A 56 62.06 -35.00 -70.84
C ASN A 56 60.65 -35.44 -71.25
N ARG A 57 60.48 -35.79 -72.53
CA ARG A 57 59.27 -36.45 -73.01
C ARG A 57 59.25 -37.89 -72.54
N LEU A 58 58.19 -38.28 -71.86
CA LEU A 58 57.99 -39.64 -71.37
C LEU A 58 57.28 -40.47 -72.43
N GLU A 59 57.76 -41.69 -72.67
CA GLU A 59 57.10 -42.69 -73.52
C GLU A 59 56.43 -43.79 -72.71
N SER A 60 56.66 -43.81 -71.39
CA SER A 60 56.10 -44.77 -70.43
C SER A 60 54.68 -44.37 -69.99
N TYR A 61 53.77 -44.25 -70.94
CA TYR A 61 52.35 -44.04 -70.68
C TYR A 61 51.49 -44.95 -71.55
N THR A 62 50.25 -45.19 -71.11
CA THR A 62 49.22 -45.81 -71.93
C THR A 62 48.01 -44.90 -71.99
N LEU A 63 47.47 -44.74 -73.19
CA LEU A 63 46.23 -44.04 -73.43
C LEU A 63 45.18 -45.07 -73.83
N SER A 64 44.04 -45.07 -73.15
CA SER A 64 42.98 -46.05 -73.38
C SER A 64 41.63 -45.38 -73.62
N THR A 65 40.86 -45.97 -74.52
CA THR A 65 39.52 -45.50 -74.90
C THR A 65 38.46 -46.37 -74.22
N PRO A 66 37.60 -45.78 -73.36
CA PRO A 66 36.45 -46.50 -72.84
C PRO A 66 35.49 -46.91 -73.97
N SER A 67 35.07 -48.17 -73.98
CA SER A 67 34.20 -48.72 -75.03
C SER A 67 32.83 -48.06 -75.16
N LEU A 68 32.33 -47.44 -74.08
CA LEU A 68 31.02 -46.78 -74.01
C LEU A 68 31.10 -45.24 -74.08
N ALA A 69 32.30 -44.67 -74.01
CA ALA A 69 32.55 -43.22 -74.06
C ALA A 69 33.73 -42.93 -75.00
N PRO A 70 33.56 -43.10 -76.33
CA PRO A 70 34.65 -43.00 -77.30
C PRO A 70 35.25 -41.59 -77.45
N TRP A 71 34.64 -40.57 -76.86
CA TRP A 71 35.17 -39.20 -76.76
C TRP A 71 36.09 -39.00 -75.53
N LYS A 72 36.06 -39.90 -74.54
CA LYS A 72 36.92 -39.85 -73.34
C LYS A 72 38.21 -40.62 -73.53
N ARG A 73 39.24 -40.26 -72.76
CA ARG A 73 40.50 -41.02 -72.61
C ARG A 73 40.91 -41.19 -71.16
N ILE A 74 41.34 -42.40 -70.84
CA ILE A 74 41.99 -42.71 -69.57
C ILE A 74 43.48 -42.81 -69.84
N VAL A 75 44.24 -41.94 -69.16
CA VAL A 75 45.69 -41.95 -69.19
C VAL A 75 46.22 -42.71 -68.00
N ARG A 76 47.23 -43.54 -68.24
CA ARG A 76 48.06 -44.11 -67.19
C ARG A 76 49.52 -43.79 -67.44
N VAL A 77 50.14 -43.06 -66.53
CA VAL A 77 51.54 -42.60 -66.65
C VAL A 77 52.40 -43.29 -65.60
N TYR A 78 53.59 -43.73 -66.01
CA TYR A 78 54.62 -44.27 -65.14
C TYR A 78 55.85 -43.36 -65.19
N ALA A 79 56.22 -42.76 -64.06
CA ALA A 79 57.39 -41.89 -63.98
C ALA A 79 57.97 -41.87 -62.56
N ASP A 80 59.31 -41.82 -62.46
CA ASP A 80 60.02 -41.64 -61.18
C ASP A 80 60.24 -40.15 -60.87
N VAL A 81 59.17 -39.36 -61.04
CA VAL A 81 59.11 -37.93 -60.70
C VAL A 81 57.77 -37.63 -60.03
N PRO A 82 57.71 -36.65 -59.10
CA PRO A 82 56.48 -36.36 -58.36
C PRO A 82 55.40 -35.67 -59.21
N VAL A 83 55.79 -34.96 -60.27
CA VAL A 83 54.89 -34.18 -61.13
C VAL A 83 55.22 -34.42 -62.60
N VAL A 84 54.19 -34.57 -63.42
CA VAL A 84 54.27 -34.59 -64.89
C VAL A 84 53.21 -33.68 -65.49
N TYR A 85 53.44 -33.24 -66.72
CA TYR A 85 52.55 -32.38 -67.47
C TYR A 85 52.07 -33.13 -68.69
N ILE A 86 50.77 -33.35 -68.77
CA ILE A 86 50.13 -33.98 -69.91
C ILE A 86 49.65 -32.87 -70.83
N SER A 87 50.06 -32.88 -72.09
CA SER A 87 49.56 -31.94 -73.09
C SER A 87 48.93 -32.66 -74.27
N TYR A 88 47.83 -32.12 -74.75
CA TYR A 88 47.09 -32.63 -75.91
C TYR A 88 46.28 -31.49 -76.54
N GLU A 89 45.91 -31.68 -77.80
CA GLU A 89 44.93 -30.84 -78.45
C GLU A 89 43.53 -31.43 -78.29
N THR A 90 42.50 -30.58 -78.16
CA THR A 90 41.09 -30.97 -78.15
C THR A 90 40.26 -29.96 -78.95
N ASP A 91 39.21 -30.47 -79.59
CA ASP A 91 38.20 -29.65 -80.28
C ASP A 91 37.13 -29.12 -79.30
N GLY A 92 37.21 -29.49 -78.02
CA GLY A 92 36.29 -29.07 -76.96
C GLY A 92 35.50 -30.22 -76.32
N ASP A 93 34.94 -29.93 -75.14
CA ASP A 93 34.23 -30.94 -74.36
C ASP A 93 32.81 -31.15 -74.87
N THR A 94 32.34 -32.39 -74.75
CA THR A 94 30.92 -32.72 -74.90
C THR A 94 30.25 -32.70 -73.53
N VAL A 95 28.98 -32.31 -73.48
CA VAL A 95 28.17 -32.41 -72.26
C VAL A 95 27.39 -33.72 -72.33
N GLU A 96 27.70 -34.65 -71.44
CA GLU A 96 27.01 -35.94 -71.41
C GLU A 96 25.90 -36.01 -70.36
N GLY A 97 25.06 -37.05 -70.46
CA GLY A 97 24.07 -37.38 -69.43
C GLY A 97 24.70 -37.55 -68.04
N ASP A 98 25.92 -38.09 -67.96
CA ASP A 98 26.64 -38.26 -66.70
C ASP A 98 27.03 -36.92 -66.07
N ASP A 99 27.44 -35.91 -66.86
CA ASP A 99 27.74 -34.57 -66.34
C ASP A 99 26.51 -33.89 -65.75
N ILE A 100 25.37 -33.98 -66.46
CA ILE A 100 24.08 -33.46 -66.00
C ILE A 100 23.63 -34.18 -64.73
N ASN A 101 23.81 -35.51 -64.66
CA ASN A 101 23.50 -36.30 -63.48
C ASN A 101 24.35 -35.89 -62.27
N ARG A 102 25.66 -35.64 -62.43
CA ARG A 102 26.52 -35.14 -61.34
C ARG A 102 26.05 -33.77 -60.80
N VAL A 103 25.67 -32.87 -61.70
CA VAL A 103 25.13 -31.55 -61.30
C VAL A 103 23.81 -31.72 -60.56
N GLN A 104 22.93 -32.58 -61.07
CA GLN A 104 21.65 -32.88 -60.44
C GLN A 104 21.83 -33.50 -59.05
N GLU A 105 22.75 -34.44 -58.88
CA GLU A 105 23.11 -35.03 -57.58
C GLU A 105 23.62 -33.98 -56.60
N SER A 106 24.51 -33.08 -57.03
CA SER A 106 25.02 -32.00 -56.19
C SER A 106 23.94 -30.99 -55.78
N ILE A 107 23.00 -30.69 -56.68
CA ILE A 107 21.83 -29.83 -56.39
C ILE A 107 20.94 -30.51 -55.35
N VAL A 108 20.62 -31.79 -55.53
CA VAL A 108 19.82 -32.57 -54.58
C VAL A 108 20.50 -32.61 -53.22
N ALA A 109 21.80 -32.91 -53.16
CA ALA A 109 22.55 -32.93 -51.90
C ALA A 109 22.56 -31.56 -51.20
N THR A 110 22.67 -30.47 -51.96
CA THR A 110 22.61 -29.10 -51.40
C THR A 110 21.21 -28.79 -50.87
N GLN A 111 20.16 -29.20 -51.58
CA GLN A 111 18.78 -29.02 -51.14
C GLN A 111 18.48 -29.83 -49.86
N GLU A 112 18.97 -31.06 -49.78
CA GLU A 112 18.84 -31.88 -48.57
C GLU A 112 19.56 -31.24 -47.37
N ALA A 113 20.78 -30.73 -47.58
CA ALA A 113 21.52 -30.03 -46.54
C ALA A 113 20.81 -28.75 -46.08
N LEU A 114 20.24 -27.99 -47.01
CA LEU A 114 19.46 -26.79 -46.70
C LEU A 114 18.21 -27.13 -45.90
N ASN A 115 17.45 -28.16 -46.31
CA ASN A 115 16.26 -28.62 -45.59
C ASN A 115 16.61 -29.10 -44.17
N ALA A 116 17.75 -29.78 -44.00
CA ALA A 116 18.23 -30.18 -42.69
C ALA A 116 18.61 -28.98 -41.81
N GLU A 117 19.23 -27.96 -42.40
CA GLU A 117 19.55 -26.71 -41.70
C GLU A 117 18.27 -25.95 -41.29
N GLU A 118 17.30 -25.85 -42.18
CA GLU A 118 15.98 -25.27 -41.88
C GLU A 118 15.33 -26.00 -40.69
N GLY A 119 15.33 -27.33 -40.70
CA GLY A 119 14.80 -28.13 -39.59
C GLY A 119 15.55 -27.89 -38.27
N ARG A 120 16.89 -27.79 -38.29
CA ARG A 120 17.66 -27.45 -37.08
C ARG A 120 17.35 -26.05 -36.58
N ALA A 121 17.27 -25.06 -37.47
CA ALA A 121 16.99 -23.67 -37.11
C ALA A 121 15.60 -23.55 -36.48
N GLN A 122 14.58 -24.15 -37.10
CA GLN A 122 13.21 -24.19 -36.58
C GLN A 122 13.15 -24.88 -35.20
N ALA A 123 13.89 -25.97 -35.00
CA ALA A 123 13.96 -26.64 -33.72
C ALA A 123 14.63 -25.76 -32.64
N ALA A 124 15.74 -25.09 -32.97
CA ALA A 124 16.42 -24.19 -32.05
C ALA A 124 15.55 -22.98 -31.66
N GLU A 125 14.86 -22.38 -32.64
CA GLU A 125 13.89 -21.31 -32.40
C GLU A 125 12.71 -21.77 -31.54
N GLY A 126 12.22 -23.01 -31.75
CA GLY A 126 11.20 -23.63 -30.91
C GLY A 126 11.64 -23.72 -29.45
N VAL A 127 12.85 -24.23 -29.20
CA VAL A 127 13.41 -24.33 -27.84
C VAL A 127 13.56 -22.97 -27.17
N LEU A 128 14.04 -21.95 -27.92
CA LEU A 128 14.17 -20.60 -27.39
C LEU A 128 12.81 -19.97 -27.05
N ARG A 129 11.80 -20.16 -27.90
CA ARG A 129 10.45 -19.68 -27.67
C ARG A 129 9.83 -20.34 -26.43
N ASP A 130 9.97 -21.65 -26.31
CA ASP A 130 9.42 -22.40 -25.18
C ASP A 130 10.13 -22.01 -23.86
N GLY A 131 11.45 -21.88 -23.89
CA GLY A 131 12.22 -21.39 -22.74
C GLY A 131 11.86 -19.97 -22.31
N LEU A 132 11.63 -19.07 -23.27
CA LEU A 132 11.17 -17.70 -22.98
C LEU A 132 9.75 -17.69 -22.38
N GLN A 133 8.88 -18.57 -22.86
CA GLN A 133 7.53 -18.71 -22.32
C GLN A 133 7.54 -19.27 -20.90
N GLU A 134 8.39 -20.25 -20.61
CA GLU A 134 8.61 -20.79 -19.26
C GLU A 134 9.15 -19.74 -18.30
N GLU A 135 10.14 -18.95 -18.75
CA GLU A 135 10.70 -17.82 -17.99
C GLU A 135 9.62 -16.80 -17.66
N THR A 136 8.82 -16.41 -18.64
CA THR A 136 7.69 -15.48 -18.48
C THR A 136 6.69 -16.01 -17.46
N ASN A 137 6.32 -17.29 -17.56
CA ASN A 137 5.41 -17.93 -16.61
C ASN A 137 6.00 -18.00 -15.19
N ARG A 138 7.31 -18.23 -15.05
CA ARG A 138 7.99 -18.21 -13.75
C ARG A 138 7.96 -16.81 -13.15
N ALA A 139 8.28 -15.78 -13.93
CA ALA A 139 8.27 -14.39 -13.49
C ALA A 139 6.87 -13.96 -12.99
N ILE A 140 5.82 -14.26 -13.76
CA ILE A 140 4.42 -13.96 -13.38
C ILE A 140 4.05 -14.62 -12.04
N ARG A 141 4.44 -15.88 -11.83
CA ARG A 141 4.15 -16.58 -10.56
C ARG A 141 4.88 -15.96 -9.38
N GLU A 142 6.15 -15.56 -9.55
CA GLU A 142 6.89 -14.91 -8.47
C GLU A 142 6.37 -13.51 -8.18
N GLU A 143 5.99 -12.73 -9.20
CA GLU A 143 5.33 -11.42 -8.99
C GLU A 143 4.02 -11.58 -8.22
N SER A 144 3.14 -12.49 -8.65
CA SER A 144 1.90 -12.77 -7.91
C SER A 144 2.15 -13.21 -6.47
N ARG A 145 3.18 -14.04 -6.23
CA ARG A 145 3.55 -14.47 -4.87
C ARG A 145 4.07 -13.32 -4.02
N LEU A 146 4.83 -12.39 -4.60
CA LEU A 146 5.33 -11.21 -3.91
C LEU A 146 4.18 -10.26 -3.58
N ASP A 147 3.26 -10.03 -4.50
CA ASP A 147 2.05 -9.22 -4.26
C ASP A 147 1.20 -9.81 -3.14
N ASP A 148 0.94 -11.12 -3.15
CA ASP A 148 0.19 -11.78 -2.08
C ASP A 148 0.88 -11.63 -0.71
N ARG A 149 2.21 -11.75 -0.67
CA ARG A 149 3.00 -11.56 0.57
C ARG A 149 2.94 -10.13 1.06
N ILE A 150 3.05 -9.15 0.16
CA ILE A 150 2.98 -7.72 0.50
C ILE A 150 1.58 -7.38 1.01
N ASN A 151 0.52 -7.88 0.35
CA ASN A 151 -0.86 -7.67 0.77
C ASN A 151 -1.14 -8.29 2.16
N ALA A 152 -0.67 -9.51 2.40
CA ALA A 152 -0.79 -10.16 3.69
C ALA A 152 -0.04 -9.39 4.80
N GLU A 153 1.18 -8.92 4.52
CA GLU A 153 1.96 -8.14 5.48
C GLU A 153 1.32 -6.77 5.76
N SER A 154 0.81 -6.11 4.72
CA SER A 154 0.05 -4.86 4.84
C SER A 154 -1.18 -5.04 5.72
N GLY A 155 -1.96 -6.10 5.51
CA GLY A 155 -3.12 -6.42 6.34
C GLY A 155 -2.75 -6.74 7.80
N ARG A 156 -1.65 -7.48 8.02
CA ARG A 156 -1.14 -7.78 9.36
C ARG A 156 -0.68 -6.52 10.09
N ALA A 157 0.03 -5.63 9.40
CA ALA A 157 0.48 -4.35 9.94
C ALA A 157 -0.71 -3.44 10.28
N GLN A 158 -1.68 -3.29 9.37
CA GLN A 158 -2.89 -2.50 9.60
C GLN A 158 -3.71 -3.04 10.79
N GLY A 159 -3.83 -4.36 10.93
CA GLY A 159 -4.49 -4.99 12.06
C GLY A 159 -3.78 -4.71 13.38
N ALA A 160 -2.45 -4.83 13.42
CA ALA A 160 -1.66 -4.54 14.62
C ALA A 160 -1.73 -3.05 15.01
N GLU A 161 -1.64 -2.14 14.02
CA GLU A 161 -1.79 -0.71 14.24
C GLU A 161 -3.19 -0.35 14.73
N GLN A 162 -4.24 -1.02 14.25
CA GLN A 162 -5.59 -0.82 14.73
C GLN A 162 -5.73 -1.22 16.20
N VAL A 163 -5.21 -2.40 16.58
CA VAL A 163 -5.21 -2.85 17.98
C VAL A 163 -4.46 -1.88 18.88
N LEU A 164 -3.28 -1.42 18.48
CA LEU A 164 -2.52 -0.43 19.25
C LEU A 164 -3.27 0.90 19.40
N ARG A 165 -3.99 1.35 18.37
CA ARG A 165 -4.83 2.55 18.45
C ARG A 165 -5.99 2.36 19.43
N ASP A 166 -6.66 1.21 19.38
CA ASP A 166 -7.80 0.92 20.25
C ASP A 166 -7.35 0.76 21.71
N ASP A 167 -6.23 0.09 21.95
CA ASP A 167 -5.62 -0.05 23.28
C ASP A 167 -5.20 1.31 23.85
N LEU A 168 -4.57 2.17 23.04
CA LEU A 168 -4.18 3.52 23.47
C LEU A 168 -5.40 4.40 23.76
N ALA A 169 -6.48 4.26 22.99
CA ALA A 169 -7.73 4.98 23.24
C ALA A 169 -8.36 4.52 24.56
N ALA A 170 -8.39 3.21 24.82
CA ALA A 170 -8.90 2.64 26.07
C ALA A 170 -8.04 3.06 27.28
N GLU A 171 -6.70 3.04 27.13
CA GLU A 171 -5.74 3.55 28.11
C GLU A 171 -6.02 5.01 28.45
N THR A 172 -6.20 5.84 27.43
CA THR A 172 -6.49 7.27 27.60
C THR A 172 -7.78 7.49 28.36
N GLN A 173 -8.83 6.72 28.07
CA GLN A 173 -10.10 6.82 28.79
C GLN A 173 -9.95 6.37 30.25
N ARG A 174 -9.24 5.27 30.50
CA ARG A 174 -9.00 4.78 31.86
C ARG A 174 -8.20 5.81 32.67
N ALA A 175 -7.15 6.39 32.10
CA ALA A 175 -6.34 7.41 32.75
C ALA A 175 -7.18 8.65 33.10
N LYS A 176 -7.96 9.17 32.14
CA LYS A 176 -8.88 10.30 32.38
C LYS A 176 -9.88 10.01 33.50
N GLY A 177 -10.48 8.82 33.52
CA GLY A 177 -11.41 8.43 34.58
C GLY A 177 -10.76 8.37 35.96
N ALA A 178 -9.53 7.84 36.05
CA ALA A 178 -8.77 7.81 37.29
C ALA A 178 -8.38 9.22 37.75
N GLU A 179 -7.95 10.09 36.84
CA GLU A 179 -7.63 11.49 37.13
C GLU A 179 -8.85 12.28 37.60
N THR A 180 -10.02 12.08 36.98
CA THR A 180 -11.29 12.67 37.45
C THR A 180 -11.60 12.20 38.86
N THR A 181 -11.49 10.89 39.13
CA THR A 181 -11.74 10.33 40.48
C THR A 181 -10.79 10.92 41.53
N LEU A 182 -9.50 11.04 41.22
CA LEU A 182 -8.53 11.65 42.12
C LEU A 182 -8.81 13.13 42.36
N LYS A 183 -9.24 13.85 41.32
CA LYS A 183 -9.62 15.26 41.41
C LYS A 183 -10.86 15.44 42.30
N ASP A 184 -11.86 14.60 42.14
CA ASP A 184 -13.09 14.64 42.93
C ASP A 184 -12.80 14.29 44.39
N ASN A 185 -12.05 13.21 44.65
CA ASN A 185 -11.62 12.85 46.00
C ASN A 185 -10.81 13.96 46.69
N LEU A 186 -9.95 14.66 45.94
CA LEU A 186 -9.18 15.78 46.47
C LEU A 186 -10.09 16.97 46.79
N ALA A 187 -11.09 17.25 45.95
CA ALA A 187 -12.07 18.30 46.21
C ALA A 187 -12.90 17.98 47.47
N ASP A 188 -13.39 16.75 47.60
CA ASP A 188 -14.12 16.28 48.78
C ASP A 188 -13.26 16.37 50.06
N GLU A 189 -11.98 16.04 49.98
CA GLU A 189 -11.05 16.16 51.11
C GLU A 189 -10.79 17.62 51.49
N VAL A 190 -10.66 18.51 50.50
CA VAL A 190 -10.53 19.95 50.74
C VAL A 190 -11.78 20.50 51.44
N ASP A 191 -12.97 20.09 50.99
CA ASP A 191 -14.24 20.51 51.60
C ASP A 191 -14.37 19.98 53.03
N ARG A 192 -14.05 18.70 53.25
CA ARG A 192 -14.05 18.06 54.57
C ARG A 192 -13.07 18.76 55.52
N ALA A 193 -11.84 19.03 55.09
CA ALA A 193 -10.83 19.70 55.89
C ALA A 193 -11.24 21.15 56.21
N THR A 194 -11.78 21.87 55.23
CA THR A 194 -12.25 23.25 55.42
C THR A 194 -13.40 23.30 56.43
N ALA A 195 -14.36 22.38 56.34
CA ALA A 195 -15.48 22.29 57.27
C ALA A 195 -15.02 21.99 58.72
N GLU A 196 -14.05 21.10 58.89
CA GLU A 196 -13.48 20.80 60.20
C GLU A 196 -12.71 22.01 60.78
N GLU A 197 -11.89 22.67 59.96
CA GLU A 197 -11.18 23.90 60.35
C GLU A 197 -12.16 25.02 60.73
N ASP A 198 -13.24 25.20 59.98
CA ASP A 198 -14.33 26.12 60.31
C ASP A 198 -15.02 25.75 61.62
N GLY A 199 -15.26 24.46 61.86
CA GLY A 199 -15.84 23.96 63.11
C GLY A 199 -14.95 24.23 64.33
N ILE A 200 -13.65 24.01 64.19
CA ILE A 200 -12.65 24.34 65.22
C ILE A 200 -12.62 25.84 65.45
N ARG A 201 -12.58 26.64 64.39
CA ARG A 201 -12.56 28.11 64.46
C ARG A 201 -13.84 28.66 65.12
N ALA A 202 -14.99 28.10 64.79
CA ALA A 202 -16.27 28.44 65.42
C ALA A 202 -16.26 28.08 66.91
N THR A 203 -15.76 26.90 67.28
CA THR A 203 -15.63 26.46 68.67
C THR A 203 -14.70 27.36 69.48
N ILE A 204 -13.54 27.72 68.92
CA ILE A 204 -12.61 28.67 69.53
C ILE A 204 -13.29 30.02 69.73
N ASN A 205 -13.95 30.55 68.70
CA ASN A 205 -14.64 31.84 68.78
C ASN A 205 -15.81 31.83 69.77
N ALA A 206 -16.54 30.72 69.90
CA ALA A 206 -17.63 30.57 70.86
C ALA A 206 -17.14 30.44 72.31
N ASN A 207 -15.98 29.80 72.52
CA ASN A 207 -15.38 29.65 73.84
C ASN A 207 -14.52 30.86 74.25
N LYS A 208 -14.05 31.65 73.29
CA LYS A 208 -13.23 32.84 73.54
C LYS A 208 -13.85 33.80 74.59
N PRO A 209 -15.15 34.13 74.58
CA PRO A 209 -15.77 34.96 75.62
C PRO A 209 -15.86 34.31 77.01
N ASN A 210 -15.73 32.98 77.10
CA ASN A 210 -15.68 32.28 78.39
C ASN A 210 -14.24 32.22 78.94
N TRP A 211 -13.24 32.23 78.06
CA TRP A 211 -11.82 32.25 78.41
C TRP A 211 -11.25 33.65 78.60
N ASP A 212 -11.80 34.64 77.89
CA ASP A 212 -11.57 36.05 78.19
C ASP A 212 -12.30 36.36 79.50
N ASP A 213 -11.57 36.83 80.52
CA ASP A 213 -12.17 37.16 81.82
C ASP A 213 -13.40 38.06 81.63
N LYS A 214 -14.58 37.54 82.00
CA LYS A 214 -15.89 38.20 81.82
C LYS A 214 -15.97 39.60 82.45
N TYR A 215 -15.05 39.89 83.37
CA TYR A 215 -14.81 41.19 83.97
C TYR A 215 -13.33 41.48 83.89
N THR A 216 -12.97 42.66 83.41
CA THR A 216 -11.59 43.15 83.55
C THR A 216 -11.21 43.18 85.03
N ARG A 217 -9.91 43.08 85.35
CA ARG A 217 -9.43 43.15 86.75
C ARG A 217 -10.04 44.33 87.51
N ASN A 218 -10.12 45.50 86.86
CA ASN A 218 -10.75 46.69 87.42
C ASN A 218 -12.26 46.51 87.71
N GLU A 219 -13.01 45.81 86.87
CA GLU A 219 -14.44 45.55 87.10
C GLU A 219 -14.67 44.51 88.21
N VAL A 220 -13.79 43.50 88.32
CA VAL A 220 -13.80 42.58 89.47
C VAL A 220 -13.50 43.35 90.75
N ASP A 221 -12.45 44.16 90.77
CA ASP A 221 -12.07 44.97 91.93
C ASP A 221 -13.16 45.97 92.31
N ASN A 222 -13.84 46.58 91.34
CA ASN A 222 -14.96 47.48 91.58
C ASN A 222 -16.20 46.76 92.13
N LYS A 223 -16.49 45.54 91.65
CA LYS A 223 -17.60 44.73 92.15
C LYS A 223 -17.33 44.14 93.53
N PHE A 224 -16.09 43.75 93.78
CA PHE A 224 -15.62 43.29 95.08
C PHE A 224 -15.64 44.44 96.08
N SER A 225 -15.16 45.63 95.67
CA SER A 225 -15.28 46.87 96.46
C SER A 225 -16.73 47.20 96.80
N ALA A 226 -17.66 47.09 95.84
CA ALA A 226 -19.08 47.35 96.07
C ALA A 226 -19.74 46.34 97.02
N LEU A 227 -19.29 45.07 97.03
CA LEU A 227 -19.75 44.03 97.96
C LEU A 227 -19.14 44.18 99.36
N GLU A 228 -17.88 44.62 99.44
CA GLU A 228 -17.16 44.86 100.69
C GLU A 228 -17.65 46.14 101.39
N THR A 229 -18.25 47.07 100.64
CA THR A 229 -18.85 48.30 101.16
C THR A 229 -20.38 48.23 101.20
N ALA A 230 -20.96 47.27 101.92
CA ALA A 230 -22.35 47.37 102.37
C ALA A 230 -22.50 48.57 103.35
N ILE A 231 -22.37 49.79 102.82
CA ILE A 231 -22.38 51.05 103.55
C ILE A 231 -23.76 51.65 103.37
N ASP A 232 -24.55 51.62 104.44
CA ASP A 232 -25.85 52.27 104.49
C ASP A 232 -25.71 53.56 105.32
N TRP A 233 -25.60 54.69 104.62
CA TRP A 233 -25.44 55.99 105.26
C TRP A 233 -26.75 56.42 105.95
N LYS A 234 -26.68 56.72 107.26
CA LYS A 234 -27.81 57.31 108.00
C LYS A 234 -27.56 58.78 108.31
N GLU A 235 -28.62 59.50 108.66
CA GLU A 235 -28.56 60.92 108.99
C GLU A 235 -27.57 61.19 110.13
N ALA A 236 -26.82 62.28 110.01
CA ALA A 236 -25.81 62.67 110.97
C ALA A 236 -26.44 63.06 112.32
N VAL A 237 -25.80 62.64 113.42
CA VAL A 237 -26.19 63.01 114.79
C VAL A 237 -25.28 64.10 115.34
N ASP A 238 -25.74 64.84 116.34
CA ASP A 238 -24.97 65.99 116.84
C ASP A 238 -23.82 65.54 117.76
N THR A 239 -24.02 64.53 118.62
CA THR A 239 -22.98 63.98 119.52
C THR A 239 -22.89 62.44 119.47
N TYR A 240 -21.78 61.85 119.95
CA TYR A 240 -21.59 60.39 119.91
C TYR A 240 -22.66 59.65 120.74
N ALA A 241 -23.09 60.22 121.87
CA ALA A 241 -24.13 59.66 122.72
C ALA A 241 -25.50 59.57 122.01
N ASP A 242 -25.74 60.41 120.99
CA ASP A 242 -26.98 60.42 120.22
C ASP A 242 -27.10 59.22 119.27
N LEU A 243 -26.00 58.53 118.94
CA LEU A 243 -26.01 57.35 118.07
C LEU A 243 -26.90 56.23 118.62
N SER A 244 -26.80 55.94 119.92
CA SER A 244 -27.62 54.91 120.56
C SER A 244 -29.10 55.29 120.71
N THR A 245 -29.41 56.59 120.64
CA THR A 245 -30.77 57.11 120.79
C THR A 245 -31.47 57.24 119.44
N ALA A 246 -30.77 57.74 118.42
CA ALA A 246 -31.28 57.88 117.06
C ALA A 246 -31.35 56.54 116.32
N TYR A 247 -30.41 55.64 116.61
CA TYR A 247 -30.31 54.31 115.99
C TYR A 247 -30.21 53.22 117.06
N PRO A 248 -31.32 52.89 117.76
CA PRO A 248 -31.32 51.91 118.84
C PRO A 248 -31.17 50.45 118.36
N HIS A 249 -31.45 50.19 117.08
CA HIS A 249 -31.30 48.88 116.43
C HIS A 249 -30.56 49.02 115.09
N PRO A 250 -29.24 49.26 115.11
CA PRO A 250 -28.48 49.43 113.88
C PRO A 250 -28.16 48.09 113.22
N ASP A 251 -28.35 48.02 111.90
CA ASP A 251 -27.89 46.87 111.09
C ASP A 251 -26.40 47.02 110.75
N ASP A 252 -25.74 45.89 110.54
CA ASP A 252 -24.32 45.86 110.17
C ASP A 252 -24.07 46.67 108.88
N GLY A 253 -23.05 47.52 108.89
CA GLY A 253 -22.73 48.41 107.77
C GLY A 253 -23.37 49.81 107.81
N TRP A 254 -24.26 50.10 108.78
CA TRP A 254 -24.78 51.46 108.97
C TRP A 254 -23.66 52.44 109.32
N THR A 255 -23.61 53.57 108.63
CA THR A 255 -22.54 54.57 108.77
C THR A 255 -23.12 55.96 109.04
N VAL A 256 -22.63 56.64 110.08
CA VAL A 256 -23.19 57.90 110.59
C VAL A 256 -22.07 58.89 110.90
N ASN A 257 -22.24 60.14 110.48
CA ASN A 257 -21.38 61.24 110.91
C ASN A 257 -21.87 61.82 112.24
N VAL A 258 -20.92 62.07 113.15
CA VAL A 258 -21.16 62.75 114.42
C VAL A 258 -20.54 64.14 114.34
N LYS A 259 -21.37 65.18 114.45
CA LYS A 259 -20.97 66.57 114.11
C LYS A 259 -20.04 67.23 115.12
N ASP A 260 -20.14 66.91 116.41
CA ASP A 260 -19.30 67.52 117.46
C ASP A 260 -17.82 67.10 117.38
N THR A 261 -17.59 65.86 116.94
CA THR A 261 -16.27 65.22 116.86
C THR A 261 -15.74 65.17 115.43
N ASP A 262 -16.59 65.49 114.44
CA ASP A 262 -16.32 65.35 112.99
C ASP A 262 -15.84 63.94 112.62
N TYR A 263 -16.29 62.95 113.39
CA TYR A 263 -15.94 61.55 113.23
C TYR A 263 -17.10 60.80 112.58
N THR A 264 -16.75 59.99 111.58
CA THR A 264 -17.66 59.02 110.98
C THR A 264 -17.57 57.74 111.78
N TYR A 265 -18.70 57.21 112.23
CA TYR A 265 -18.79 55.94 112.93
C TYR A 265 -19.54 54.92 112.08
N ARG A 266 -19.10 53.66 112.10
CA ARG A 266 -19.80 52.53 111.47
C ARG A 266 -20.20 51.50 112.51
N TRP A 267 -21.43 51.00 112.41
CA TRP A 267 -21.88 49.87 113.21
C TRP A 267 -21.28 48.57 112.69
N SER A 268 -20.61 47.84 113.58
CA SER A 268 -19.87 46.60 113.30
C SER A 268 -20.67 45.32 113.61
N GLY A 269 -21.98 45.44 113.86
CA GLY A 269 -22.82 44.37 114.39
C GLY A 269 -22.86 44.31 115.93
N ALA A 270 -21.90 44.94 116.63
CA ALA A 270 -21.84 44.96 118.10
C ALA A 270 -21.58 46.34 118.72
N ALA A 271 -20.88 47.24 118.02
CA ALA A 271 -20.57 48.58 118.49
C ALA A 271 -20.39 49.59 117.34
N TRP A 272 -20.60 50.88 117.62
CA TRP A 272 -20.27 51.99 116.73
C TRP A 272 -18.76 52.29 116.81
N ILE A 273 -18.04 52.01 115.73
CA ILE A 273 -16.58 52.17 115.62
C ILE A 273 -16.24 53.41 114.79
N ALA A 274 -15.35 54.27 115.28
CA ALA A 274 -14.87 55.44 114.53
C ALA A 274 -14.01 54.98 113.34
N ILE A 275 -14.34 55.46 112.13
CA ILE A 275 -13.68 55.09 110.88
C ILE A 275 -13.19 56.30 110.06
N SER A 276 -13.23 57.52 110.61
CA SER A 276 -12.73 58.69 109.88
C SER A 276 -11.20 58.70 109.74
N ALA A 277 -10.74 59.17 108.58
CA ALA A 277 -9.36 59.02 108.10
C ALA A 277 -8.27 59.78 108.89
N ASN A 278 -8.63 60.57 109.90
CA ASN A 278 -7.68 61.42 110.64
C ASN A 278 -7.09 60.78 111.91
N ALA A 279 -7.34 59.49 112.20
CA ALA A 279 -6.89 58.86 113.46
C ALA A 279 -6.09 57.54 113.35
N ILE A 280 -5.78 56.99 112.16
CA ILE A 280 -5.03 55.72 112.04
C ILE A 280 -3.64 55.94 111.42
N PRO A 281 -2.53 55.69 112.14
CA PRO A 281 -1.17 55.74 111.57
C PRO A 281 -0.96 54.69 110.47
N LYS A 282 -0.09 54.97 109.49
CA LYS A 282 0.32 53.98 108.48
C LYS A 282 1.17 52.88 109.15
N ALA A 283 0.90 51.61 108.81
CA ALA A 283 1.62 50.47 109.36
C ALA A 283 3.12 50.52 108.99
N THR A 284 3.98 50.27 109.97
CA THR A 284 5.42 50.15 109.80
C THR A 284 5.87 48.77 110.27
N GLN A 285 7.12 48.37 109.98
CA GLN A 285 7.63 47.06 110.45
C GLN A 285 7.68 46.94 111.99
N GLY A 286 7.62 48.05 112.73
CA GLY A 286 7.65 48.06 114.19
C GLY A 286 6.32 48.40 114.87
N VAL A 287 5.33 48.89 114.12
CA VAL A 287 4.09 49.45 114.70
C VAL A 287 2.89 49.12 113.82
N ASP A 288 1.84 48.60 114.45
CA ASP A 288 0.54 48.35 113.83
C ASP A 288 -0.09 49.65 113.34
N GLY A 289 -0.66 49.62 112.14
CA GLY A 289 -1.35 50.78 111.56
C GLY A 289 -2.60 50.34 110.80
N LEU A 290 -2.79 50.85 109.58
CA LEU A 290 -3.87 50.43 108.68
C LEU A 290 -3.88 48.92 108.31
N LEU A 291 -2.82 48.19 108.64
CA LEU A 291 -2.70 46.73 108.63
C LEU A 291 -1.73 46.30 109.75
N SER A 292 -1.75 45.04 110.19
CA SER A 292 -0.89 44.58 111.30
C SER A 292 0.60 44.67 110.92
N LYS A 293 1.50 44.93 111.86
CA LYS A 293 2.94 44.95 111.57
C LYS A 293 3.42 43.59 111.06
N GLU A 294 2.79 42.49 111.49
CA GLU A 294 3.04 41.14 110.97
C GLU A 294 2.64 41.03 109.48
N ASP A 295 1.44 41.49 109.10
CA ASP A 295 1.01 41.50 107.70
C ASP A 295 1.84 42.47 106.85
N LYS A 296 2.29 43.59 107.44
CA LYS A 296 3.19 44.54 106.78
C LYS A 296 4.53 43.90 106.49
N ALA A 297 5.08 43.17 107.47
CA ALA A 297 6.33 42.44 107.32
C ALA A 297 6.18 41.30 106.29
N CYS A 298 5.08 40.56 106.32
CA CYS A 298 4.79 39.53 105.32
C CYS A 298 4.60 40.12 103.92
N TYR A 299 3.94 41.27 103.79
CA TYR A 299 3.79 41.95 102.51
C TYR A 299 5.13 42.46 101.97
N ASP A 300 5.96 43.08 102.81
CA ASP A 300 7.29 43.57 102.41
C ASP A 300 8.23 42.41 102.04
N ASP A 301 8.17 41.30 102.79
CA ASP A 301 8.91 40.06 102.50
C ASP A 301 8.43 39.40 101.20
N ALA A 302 7.12 39.28 100.99
CA ALA A 302 6.56 38.74 99.76
C ALA A 302 6.90 39.62 98.56
N TYR A 303 6.81 40.95 98.70
CA TYR A 303 7.10 41.92 97.64
C TYR A 303 8.58 41.91 97.25
N SER A 304 9.49 41.80 98.24
CA SER A 304 10.94 41.69 97.99
C SER A 304 11.36 40.32 97.44
N LYS A 305 10.58 39.25 97.69
CA LYS A 305 10.79 37.90 97.14
C LYS A 305 10.08 37.64 95.80
N ARG A 306 9.40 38.63 95.22
CA ARG A 306 8.82 38.48 93.87
C ARG A 306 9.96 38.33 92.88
N HIS A 307 10.12 37.13 92.34
CA HIS A 307 11.00 36.96 91.20
C HIS A 307 10.32 37.51 89.94
N THR A 308 11.04 38.35 89.20
CA THR A 308 10.71 38.66 87.82
C THR A 308 11.45 37.66 86.94
N HIS A 309 10.73 36.99 86.02
CA HIS A 309 11.36 36.07 85.10
C HIS A 309 12.26 36.83 84.13
N GLY A 310 13.59 36.73 84.30
CA GLY A 310 14.57 37.43 83.45
C GLY A 310 14.48 37.06 81.96
N ASN A 311 13.91 35.90 81.65
CA ASN A 311 13.65 35.41 80.30
C ASN A 311 12.28 35.81 79.73
N LYS A 312 11.47 36.64 80.41
CA LYS A 312 10.18 37.10 79.86
C LYS A 312 10.36 37.77 78.49
N SER A 313 11.35 38.67 78.36
CA SER A 313 11.65 39.30 77.07
C SER A 313 12.10 38.28 76.02
N THR A 314 12.83 37.24 76.42
CA THR A 314 13.28 36.17 75.51
C THR A 314 12.14 35.28 75.05
N LEU A 315 11.20 34.94 75.94
CA LEU A 315 10.00 34.17 75.64
C LEU A 315 9.04 34.95 74.74
N ASP A 316 8.82 36.24 75.04
CA ASP A 316 8.00 37.12 74.21
C ASP A 316 8.61 37.24 72.80
N LYS A 317 9.94 37.43 72.69
CA LYS A 317 10.66 37.46 71.40
C LYS A 317 10.64 36.12 70.64
N LEU A 318 10.79 34.99 71.33
CA LEU A 318 10.71 33.66 70.71
C LEU A 318 9.33 33.43 70.11
N THR A 319 8.28 33.80 70.84
CA THR A 319 6.89 33.64 70.41
C THR A 319 6.57 34.58 69.25
N GLU A 320 7.02 35.84 69.31
CA GLU A 320 6.87 36.82 68.23
C GLU A 320 7.62 36.39 66.95
N THR A 321 8.85 35.89 67.09
CA THR A 321 9.66 35.40 65.96
C THR A 321 9.02 34.16 65.31
N LEU A 322 8.53 33.22 66.12
CA LEU A 322 7.82 32.03 65.63
C LEU A 322 6.53 32.42 64.90
N LEU A 323 5.77 33.37 65.43
CA LEU A 323 4.52 33.84 64.82
C LEU A 323 4.78 34.60 63.51
N ALA A 324 5.83 35.43 63.47
CA ALA A 324 6.24 36.13 62.25
C ALA A 324 6.73 35.15 61.17
N ASN A 325 7.55 34.15 61.53
CA ASN A 325 8.02 33.12 60.61
C ASN A 325 6.87 32.27 60.09
N TRP A 326 5.93 31.89 60.95
CA TRP A 326 4.73 31.15 60.54
C TRP A 326 3.87 31.97 59.58
N THR A 327 3.66 33.26 59.86
CA THR A 327 2.90 34.16 58.99
C THR A 327 3.58 34.33 57.63
N ALA A 328 4.90 34.49 57.61
CA ALA A 328 5.69 34.59 56.39
C ALA A 328 5.64 33.29 55.56
N ALA A 329 5.75 32.12 56.20
CA ALA A 329 5.64 30.82 55.55
C ALA A 329 4.22 30.59 55.01
N TYR A 330 3.18 30.92 55.79
CA TYR A 330 1.79 30.81 55.36
C TYR A 330 1.49 31.71 54.16
N THR A 331 2.00 32.95 54.18
CA THR A 331 1.89 33.88 53.06
C THR A 331 2.67 33.39 51.84
N HIS A 332 3.84 32.76 52.03
CA HIS A 332 4.64 32.20 50.95
C HIS A 332 3.96 30.98 50.28
N ILE A 333 3.42 30.05 51.07
CA ILE A 333 2.73 28.84 50.57
C ILE A 333 1.41 29.18 49.87
N SER A 334 0.69 30.21 50.35
CA SER A 334 -0.54 30.69 49.72
C SER A 334 -0.29 31.59 48.49
N ASN A 335 0.95 32.06 48.30
CA ASN A 335 1.32 32.91 47.17
C ASN A 335 1.53 32.09 45.89
N LYS A 336 0.57 32.16 44.98
CA LYS A 336 0.62 31.52 43.65
C LYS A 336 1.32 32.36 42.58
N SER A 337 1.83 33.55 42.92
CA SER A 337 2.63 34.35 42.01
C SER A 337 4.04 33.74 41.87
N ASN A 338 4.94 34.38 41.13
CA ASN A 338 6.36 34.00 41.08
C ASN A 338 7.17 34.88 42.07
N PRO A 339 7.11 34.66 43.39
CA PRO A 339 7.73 35.53 44.39
C PRO A 339 9.26 35.50 44.34
N HIS A 340 9.83 34.42 43.81
CA HIS A 340 11.27 34.23 43.66
C HIS A 340 11.78 34.72 42.30
N GLY A 341 10.89 35.21 41.43
CA GLY A 341 11.24 35.69 40.09
C GLY A 341 11.94 34.64 39.24
N VAL A 342 11.73 33.34 39.53
CA VAL A 342 12.44 32.27 38.83
C VAL A 342 12.08 32.31 37.34
N THR A 343 13.10 32.43 36.51
CA THR A 343 12.96 32.53 35.06
C THR A 343 12.88 31.15 34.44
N LYS A 344 12.28 31.03 33.25
CA LYS A 344 12.23 29.79 32.49
C LYS A 344 13.62 29.14 32.31
N SER A 345 14.66 29.97 32.18
CA SER A 345 16.04 29.51 32.07
C SER A 345 16.51 28.77 33.34
N GLN A 346 16.19 29.30 34.52
CA GLN A 346 16.61 28.74 35.81
C GLN A 346 15.97 27.37 36.12
N VAL A 347 14.82 27.06 35.52
CA VAL A 347 14.15 25.76 35.65
C VAL A 347 14.37 24.85 34.44
N GLY A 348 15.29 25.20 33.54
CA GLY A 348 15.61 24.39 32.36
C GLY A 348 14.56 24.43 31.24
N LEU A 349 13.59 25.34 31.33
CA LEU A 349 12.49 25.52 30.37
C LEU A 349 12.68 26.77 29.49
N GLY A 350 13.87 27.35 29.46
CA GLY A 350 14.17 28.60 28.72
C GLY A 350 13.91 28.50 27.22
N SER A 351 13.97 27.28 26.67
CA SER A 351 13.69 26.98 25.27
C SER A 351 12.22 26.68 24.98
N VAL A 352 11.33 26.70 25.98
CA VAL A 352 9.90 26.36 25.85
C VAL A 352 9.05 27.64 25.74
N PRO A 353 8.49 27.95 24.55
CA PRO A 353 7.61 29.10 24.35
C PRO A 353 6.31 28.95 25.16
N ASN A 354 5.77 30.06 25.70
CA ASN A 354 4.40 30.04 26.27
C ASN A 354 3.42 30.27 25.13
N VAL A 355 2.83 29.20 24.59
CA VAL A 355 1.83 29.27 23.53
C VAL A 355 0.63 28.40 23.90
N ALA A 356 -0.58 28.91 23.71
CA ALA A 356 -1.79 28.10 23.76
C ALA A 356 -1.78 27.15 22.56
N THR A 357 -1.90 25.85 22.81
CA THR A 357 -1.59 24.78 21.84
C THR A 357 -2.54 24.67 20.65
N ASN A 358 -3.65 25.43 20.62
CA ASN A 358 -4.77 25.10 19.75
C ASN A 358 -5.05 26.12 18.62
N ASP A 359 -4.49 27.35 18.67
CA ASP A 359 -4.72 28.40 17.66
C ASP A 359 -3.42 29.14 17.29
N GLN A 360 -2.37 28.41 16.91
CA GLN A 360 -1.14 29.03 16.44
C GLN A 360 -1.25 29.37 14.94
N GLU A 361 -1.10 30.64 14.58
CA GLU A 361 -0.93 31.11 13.20
C GLU A 361 0.58 31.22 12.90
N PRO A 362 1.21 30.18 12.31
CA PRO A 362 2.65 30.18 12.12
C PRO A 362 3.06 31.25 11.10
N THR A 363 3.87 32.21 11.53
CA THR A 363 4.52 33.16 10.61
C THR A 363 5.72 32.48 9.95
N PHE A 364 5.72 32.34 8.63
CA PHE A 364 6.84 31.79 7.85
C PHE A 364 7.09 32.61 6.58
N ALA A 365 8.35 32.63 6.13
CA ALA A 365 8.72 33.16 4.82
C ALA A 365 8.92 31.97 3.87
N GLN A 366 8.31 32.02 2.68
CA GLN A 366 8.51 30.99 1.65
C GLN A 366 10.00 30.91 1.29
N ALA A 367 10.53 29.69 1.18
CA ALA A 367 11.90 29.47 0.76
C ALA A 367 12.10 29.90 -0.71
N THR A 368 13.27 30.43 -1.03
CA THR A 368 13.58 30.90 -2.38
C THR A 368 13.85 29.75 -3.36
N THR A 369 14.28 28.59 -2.86
CA THR A 369 14.60 27.39 -3.66
C THR A 369 13.96 26.13 -3.07
N LEU A 370 13.71 25.14 -3.91
CA LEU A 370 13.22 23.83 -3.48
C LEU A 370 14.34 23.06 -2.77
N VAL A 371 14.16 22.78 -1.48
CA VAL A 371 15.16 22.11 -0.64
C VAL A 371 14.48 21.11 0.29
N ASN A 372 15.14 19.97 0.52
CA ASN A 372 14.64 18.94 1.43
C ASN A 372 14.52 19.44 2.88
N LEU A 373 13.55 18.87 3.60
CA LEU A 373 13.43 19.07 5.04
C LEU A 373 14.62 18.46 5.78
N THR A 374 15.02 19.10 6.87
CA THR A 374 16.13 18.66 7.72
C THR A 374 15.62 18.47 9.14
N SER A 375 15.89 17.30 9.72
CA SER A 375 15.51 16.99 11.10
C SER A 375 16.12 18.01 12.07
N GLY A 376 15.30 18.55 12.98
CA GLY A 376 15.69 19.56 13.95
C GLY A 376 15.71 21.01 13.44
N GLU A 377 15.25 21.28 12.22
CA GLU A 377 15.13 22.67 11.75
C GLU A 377 13.97 23.44 12.42
N LYS A 378 14.08 24.78 12.42
CA LYS A 378 13.02 25.64 12.98
C LYS A 378 11.72 25.45 12.19
N LEU A 379 10.58 25.35 12.88
CA LEU A 379 9.26 25.14 12.27
C LEU A 379 8.94 26.16 11.15
N GLY A 380 9.30 27.44 11.32
CA GLY A 380 9.11 28.46 10.27
C GLY A 380 9.94 28.22 9.01
N VAL A 381 11.12 27.58 9.12
CA VAL A 381 11.95 27.20 7.98
C VAL A 381 11.35 25.97 7.27
N ALA A 382 10.90 24.97 8.04
CA ALA A 382 10.21 23.80 7.50
C ALA A 382 8.93 24.21 6.73
N MET A 383 8.11 25.09 7.32
CA MET A 383 6.91 25.62 6.66
C MET A 383 7.26 26.45 5.42
N GLY A 384 8.34 27.24 5.45
CA GLY A 384 8.84 27.96 4.29
C GLY A 384 9.24 27.05 3.12
N LYS A 385 9.92 25.93 3.40
CA LYS A 385 10.30 24.91 2.40
C LYS A 385 9.08 24.18 1.83
N ILE A 386 8.15 23.78 2.69
CA ILE A 386 6.89 23.14 2.28
C ILE A 386 6.09 24.11 1.40
N ALA A 387 6.01 25.39 1.78
CA ALA A 387 5.34 26.41 0.98
C ALA A 387 5.99 26.59 -0.41
N LYS A 388 7.33 26.45 -0.52
CA LYS A 388 8.02 26.49 -1.82
C LYS A 388 7.73 25.25 -2.66
N ALA A 389 7.76 24.05 -2.05
CA ALA A 389 7.42 22.81 -2.74
C ALA A 389 5.99 22.82 -3.30
N ILE A 390 5.03 23.32 -2.52
CA ILE A 390 3.64 23.47 -2.95
C ILE A 390 3.52 24.50 -4.08
N ALA A 391 4.18 25.66 -3.96
CA ALA A 391 4.15 26.67 -5.01
C ALA A 391 4.74 26.15 -6.33
N ASP A 392 5.89 25.47 -6.27
CA ASP A 392 6.52 24.87 -7.45
C ASP A 392 5.66 23.77 -8.07
N PHE A 393 5.00 22.95 -7.24
CA PHE A 393 4.06 21.94 -7.71
C PHE A 393 2.82 22.56 -8.38
N ILE A 394 2.28 23.65 -7.83
CA ILE A 394 1.16 24.38 -8.44
C ILE A 394 1.60 24.96 -9.79
N THR A 395 2.78 25.58 -9.86
CA THR A 395 3.34 26.08 -11.12
C THR A 395 3.58 24.96 -12.14
N HIS A 396 4.10 23.82 -11.69
CA HIS A 396 4.29 22.62 -12.50
C HIS A 396 2.96 22.08 -13.04
N LYS A 397 1.94 21.92 -12.18
CA LYS A 397 0.60 21.49 -12.60
C LYS A 397 -0.10 22.45 -13.56
N ALA A 398 0.18 23.75 -13.46
CA ALA A 398 -0.36 24.76 -14.36
C ALA A 398 0.38 24.82 -15.70
N ASP A 399 1.55 24.18 -15.80
CA ASP A 399 2.35 24.15 -17.01
C ASP A 399 1.94 22.95 -17.89
N THR A 400 1.32 23.27 -19.01
CA THR A 400 0.81 22.31 -20.00
C THR A 400 1.90 21.75 -20.93
N VAL A 401 3.15 22.17 -20.74
CA VAL A 401 4.28 21.95 -21.66
C VAL A 401 5.36 21.01 -21.08
N GLN A 402 5.07 20.23 -20.03
CA GLN A 402 6.16 19.69 -19.20
C GLN A 402 6.78 18.32 -19.53
N HIS A 403 6.51 17.73 -20.69
CA HIS A 403 7.21 16.50 -21.10
C HIS A 403 7.91 16.58 -22.45
N ILE A 404 7.59 17.60 -23.24
CA ILE A 404 8.20 17.93 -24.53
C ILE A 404 8.06 19.44 -24.71
N THR A 405 9.14 20.10 -25.10
CA THR A 405 9.16 21.53 -25.42
C THR A 405 8.09 21.88 -26.46
N ALA A 406 7.68 23.15 -26.53
CA ALA A 406 6.75 23.60 -27.57
C ALA A 406 7.25 23.24 -28.99
N THR A 407 8.57 23.26 -29.18
CA THR A 407 9.26 22.80 -30.40
C THR A 407 9.12 21.30 -30.59
N GLU A 408 9.49 20.46 -29.61
CA GLU A 408 9.35 19.00 -29.73
C GLU A 408 7.90 18.54 -29.94
N ARG A 409 6.93 19.28 -29.39
CA ARG A 409 5.50 19.04 -29.61
C ARG A 409 5.05 19.47 -30.99
N ALA A 410 5.55 20.59 -31.47
CA ALA A 410 5.33 21.01 -32.85
C ALA A 410 5.92 19.99 -33.81
N ASP A 411 7.12 19.48 -33.55
CA ASP A 411 7.80 18.47 -34.37
C ASP A 411 7.08 17.11 -34.32
N TRP A 412 6.61 16.68 -33.15
CA TRP A 412 5.81 15.44 -33.01
C TRP A 412 4.45 15.54 -33.69
N ASN A 413 3.74 16.65 -33.47
CA ASN A 413 2.45 16.87 -34.12
C ASN A 413 2.63 17.02 -35.64
N ASP A 414 3.68 17.71 -36.09
CA ASP A 414 4.02 17.84 -37.50
C ASP A 414 4.36 16.47 -38.13
N ALA A 415 5.13 15.62 -37.45
CA ALA A 415 5.40 14.24 -37.87
C ALA A 415 4.15 13.36 -37.91
N ASP A 416 3.24 13.52 -36.93
CA ASP A 416 1.96 12.80 -36.87
C ASP A 416 0.99 13.26 -37.96
N THR A 417 0.91 14.56 -38.24
CA THR A 417 0.05 15.13 -39.29
C THR A 417 0.63 14.91 -40.69
N LYS A 418 1.95 14.75 -40.81
CA LYS A 418 2.67 14.34 -42.03
C LYS A 418 2.74 12.82 -42.20
N LYS A 419 2.00 12.03 -41.40
CA LYS A 419 1.66 10.64 -41.74
C LYS A 419 0.85 10.66 -43.03
N HIS A 420 1.55 10.51 -44.15
CA HIS A 420 0.94 10.39 -45.45
C HIS A 420 0.67 8.91 -45.69
N THR A 421 -0.59 8.57 -45.97
CA THR A 421 -0.89 7.37 -46.73
C THR A 421 -0.48 7.64 -48.16
N HIS A 422 0.54 6.93 -48.64
CA HIS A 422 0.89 7.02 -50.05
C HIS A 422 -0.21 6.38 -50.90
N SER A 423 -0.68 7.09 -51.92
CA SER A 423 -1.57 6.54 -52.95
C SER A 423 -0.96 5.35 -53.69
N ASN A 424 0.37 5.22 -53.70
CA ASN A 424 1.10 4.08 -54.24
C ASN A 424 1.55 3.05 -53.18
N LYS A 425 1.06 3.10 -51.93
CA LYS A 425 1.44 2.13 -50.88
C LYS A 425 1.26 0.67 -51.33
N GLY A 426 0.13 0.35 -51.98
CA GLY A 426 -0.10 -1.01 -52.52
C GLY A 426 0.80 -1.40 -53.70
N VAL A 427 1.51 -0.43 -54.30
CA VAL A 427 2.54 -0.66 -55.33
C VAL A 427 3.91 -0.84 -54.66
N VAL A 428 4.22 -0.04 -53.64
CA VAL A 428 5.47 -0.11 -52.87
C VAL A 428 5.55 -1.38 -52.03
N ASP A 429 4.44 -1.85 -51.44
CA ASP A 429 4.39 -3.11 -50.67
C ASP A 429 4.63 -4.36 -51.54
N LYS A 430 4.48 -4.24 -52.88
CA LYS A 430 4.82 -5.31 -53.84
C LYS A 430 6.29 -5.28 -54.26
N LEU A 431 7.03 -4.24 -53.90
CA LEU A 431 8.46 -4.13 -54.14
C LEU A 431 9.19 -4.92 -53.04
N THR A 432 9.63 -6.13 -53.37
CA THR A 432 10.36 -6.98 -52.40
C THR A 432 11.84 -6.61 -52.33
N GLN A 433 12.52 -6.92 -51.22
CA GLN A 433 13.96 -6.68 -51.07
C GLN A 433 14.78 -7.31 -52.22
N ALA A 434 14.35 -8.48 -52.72
CA ALA A 434 14.95 -9.12 -53.88
C ALA A 434 14.83 -8.31 -55.19
N MET A 435 13.75 -7.52 -55.36
CA MET A 435 13.57 -6.61 -56.51
C MET A 435 14.44 -5.36 -56.36
N LEU A 436 14.59 -4.86 -55.14
CA LEU A 436 15.47 -3.74 -54.82
C LEU A 436 16.95 -4.12 -54.98
N ASP A 437 17.34 -5.32 -54.56
CA ASP A 437 18.69 -5.85 -54.73
C ASP A 437 19.01 -6.12 -56.20
N LYS A 438 18.02 -6.59 -56.98
CA LYS A 438 18.13 -6.67 -58.45
C LYS A 438 18.31 -5.30 -59.10
N LEU A 439 17.66 -4.25 -58.59
CA LEU A 439 17.76 -2.90 -59.10
C LEU A 439 19.08 -2.22 -58.68
N ALA A 440 19.55 -2.48 -57.46
CA ALA A 440 20.84 -2.01 -56.95
C ALA A 440 22.04 -2.74 -57.57
N GLY A 441 21.83 -3.99 -58.02
CA GLY A 441 22.81 -4.76 -58.79
C GLY A 441 22.92 -4.37 -60.27
N ILE A 442 22.03 -3.49 -60.75
CA ILE A 442 22.15 -2.91 -62.09
C ILE A 442 23.20 -1.80 -62.02
N ALA A 443 24.37 -2.04 -62.62
CA ALA A 443 25.43 -1.04 -62.71
C ALA A 443 24.92 0.23 -63.40
N SER A 444 25.35 1.41 -62.91
CA SER A 444 24.96 2.71 -63.46
C SER A 444 25.23 2.77 -64.97
N GLY A 445 24.18 2.73 -65.78
CA GLY A 445 24.23 2.74 -67.25
C GLY A 445 23.89 1.42 -67.96
N ALA A 446 23.39 0.39 -67.28
CA ALA A 446 23.01 -0.85 -67.97
C ALA A 446 21.71 -0.68 -68.78
N GLU A 447 21.86 -0.49 -70.10
CA GLU A 447 20.78 -0.58 -71.08
C GLU A 447 20.64 -2.01 -71.63
N VAL A 448 19.40 -2.36 -71.94
CA VAL A 448 18.95 -3.66 -72.46
C VAL A 448 19.59 -3.91 -73.83
N ASN A 449 20.15 -5.10 -73.99
CA ASN A 449 20.71 -5.59 -75.24
C ASN A 449 19.68 -5.54 -76.40
N VAL A 450 19.81 -4.53 -77.26
CA VAL A 450 19.51 -4.60 -78.70
C VAL A 450 20.47 -3.68 -79.46
N GLN A 451 21.61 -4.27 -79.87
CA GLN A 451 22.40 -3.95 -81.08
C GLN A 451 22.78 -2.48 -81.36
N PRO A 452 23.98 -2.00 -80.99
CA PRO A 452 24.55 -0.77 -81.55
C PRO A 452 25.51 -1.10 -82.71
N ASP A 453 25.04 -0.85 -83.93
CA ASP A 453 25.89 -0.69 -85.10
C ASP A 453 26.87 0.48 -84.84
N TRP A 454 28.16 0.17 -84.79
CA TRP A 454 29.25 1.09 -84.42
C TRP A 454 29.46 2.21 -85.47
N ASP A 455 28.90 2.04 -86.68
CA ASP A 455 29.13 2.92 -87.83
C ASP A 455 27.97 3.91 -88.09
N VAL A 456 26.97 3.98 -87.20
CA VAL A 456 25.87 4.96 -87.32
C VAL A 456 26.43 6.39 -87.31
N THR A 457 26.13 7.16 -88.35
CA THR A 457 26.57 8.55 -88.56
C THR A 457 25.47 9.60 -88.41
N ASP A 458 24.20 9.19 -88.28
CA ASP A 458 23.04 10.08 -88.11
C ASP A 458 22.90 10.53 -86.64
N THR A 459 23.03 11.84 -86.38
CA THR A 459 23.02 12.44 -85.03
C THR A 459 21.66 12.39 -84.31
N GLY A 460 20.59 12.09 -85.05
CA GLY A 460 19.23 11.96 -84.53
C GLY A 460 18.84 10.53 -84.14
N SER A 461 19.66 9.53 -84.44
CA SER A 461 19.38 8.12 -84.13
C SER A 461 19.65 7.78 -82.67
N ASP A 462 18.81 6.91 -82.07
CA ASP A 462 18.98 6.41 -80.70
C ASP A 462 20.26 5.57 -80.53
N ALA A 463 20.80 5.01 -81.62
CA ALA A 463 22.07 4.27 -81.64
C ALA A 463 23.32 5.18 -81.85
N TYR A 464 23.13 6.50 -82.01
CA TYR A 464 24.23 7.42 -82.31
C TYR A 464 25.01 7.85 -81.06
N ILE A 465 26.29 7.47 -81.03
CA ILE A 465 27.22 7.85 -79.95
C ILE A 465 27.77 9.26 -80.21
N ARG A 466 27.30 10.25 -79.44
CA ARG A 466 27.63 11.68 -79.62
C ARG A 466 29.09 12.06 -79.38
N ASN A 467 29.89 11.20 -78.72
CA ASN A 467 31.29 11.46 -78.35
C ASN A 467 32.23 10.31 -78.75
N LYS A 468 32.21 9.89 -80.02
CA LYS A 468 33.19 8.89 -80.50
C LYS A 468 34.62 9.47 -80.41
N PRO A 469 35.59 8.79 -79.75
CA PRO A 469 36.99 9.22 -79.73
C PRO A 469 37.57 9.20 -81.16
N THR A 470 38.15 10.30 -81.61
CA THR A 470 38.68 10.44 -82.99
C THR A 470 40.15 10.04 -83.13
N SER A 471 40.82 9.63 -82.04
CA SER A 471 42.23 9.19 -82.02
C SER A 471 42.58 8.53 -80.67
N LEU A 472 43.30 7.41 -80.69
CA LEU A 472 43.98 6.85 -79.51
C LEU A 472 45.48 7.18 -79.58
N PRO A 473 45.98 8.05 -78.68
CA PRO A 473 47.27 7.79 -78.01
C PRO A 473 47.21 8.24 -76.52
N ALA A 474 48.08 7.85 -75.59
CA ALA A 474 49.53 7.87 -75.61
C ALA A 474 50.06 7.17 -74.33
N SER A 475 51.10 6.33 -74.36
CA SER A 475 52.55 6.63 -74.44
C SER A 475 53.31 6.87 -73.13
N ASP A 476 52.69 6.79 -71.94
CA ASP A 476 53.37 7.25 -70.70
C ASP A 476 53.82 6.13 -69.72
N VAL A 477 53.84 4.86 -70.15
CA VAL A 477 54.35 3.75 -69.32
C VAL A 477 55.82 3.46 -69.62
N GLN A 478 56.70 3.93 -68.74
CA GLN A 478 58.15 3.72 -68.75
C GLN A 478 58.54 2.22 -68.74
N ALA A 479 59.62 1.87 -69.45
CA ALA A 479 59.99 0.49 -69.81
C ALA A 479 60.24 -0.48 -68.62
N TRP A 480 60.62 0.02 -67.44
CA TRP A 480 60.87 -0.81 -66.25
C TRP A 480 59.59 -1.39 -65.62
N ALA A 481 58.41 -0.79 -65.87
CA ALA A 481 57.13 -1.28 -65.39
C ALA A 481 56.58 -2.47 -66.22
N LYS A 482 57.26 -2.82 -67.33
CA LYS A 482 56.90 -3.92 -68.23
C LYS A 482 57.89 -5.10 -68.18
N ALA A 483 58.90 -5.05 -67.29
CA ALA A 483 59.92 -6.09 -67.17
C ALA A 483 59.44 -7.29 -66.31
N SER A 484 59.77 -8.51 -66.74
CA SER A 484 59.39 -9.78 -66.11
C SER A 484 60.22 -10.17 -64.87
N SER A 485 61.12 -9.31 -64.40
CA SER A 485 61.89 -9.49 -63.16
C SER A 485 61.98 -8.16 -62.42
N LYS A 486 61.39 -8.09 -61.22
CA LYS A 486 61.34 -6.87 -60.39
C LYS A 486 62.49 -6.87 -59.37
N PRO A 487 63.02 -5.69 -58.96
CA PRO A 487 64.01 -5.62 -57.88
C PRO A 487 63.41 -6.13 -56.56
N ALA A 488 64.20 -6.84 -55.76
CA ALA A 488 63.87 -7.13 -54.37
C ALA A 488 64.25 -5.90 -53.51
N TYR A 489 63.27 -5.35 -52.79
CA TYR A 489 63.44 -4.17 -51.93
C TYR A 489 63.80 -4.59 -50.50
N VAL A 490 64.73 -3.90 -49.85
CA VAL A 490 65.02 -4.14 -48.42
C VAL A 490 64.07 -3.34 -47.53
N TRP A 491 63.81 -3.83 -46.30
CA TRP A 491 62.78 -3.32 -45.38
C TRP A 491 62.83 -1.82 -45.08
N THR A 492 63.99 -1.20 -45.26
CA THR A 492 64.24 0.24 -45.07
C THR A 492 63.78 1.10 -46.25
N GLU A 493 63.50 0.52 -47.42
CA GLU A 493 63.17 1.24 -48.65
C GLU A 493 61.65 1.40 -48.89
N ILE A 494 60.81 0.86 -48.01
CA ILE A 494 59.35 1.01 -48.09
C ILE A 494 58.90 2.17 -47.18
N GLY A 495 58.65 3.33 -47.78
CA GLY A 495 57.94 4.43 -47.12
C GLY A 495 56.46 4.08 -46.92
N SER A 496 55.91 4.41 -45.75
CA SER A 496 54.53 4.09 -45.31
C SER A 496 54.26 2.64 -44.88
N LYS A 497 55.29 1.90 -44.44
CA LYS A 497 55.10 0.58 -43.80
C LYS A 497 54.51 0.69 -42.38
N PRO A 498 53.56 -0.18 -41.97
CA PRO A 498 53.02 -0.18 -40.60
C PRO A 498 54.12 -0.46 -39.57
N SER A 499 54.19 0.32 -38.51
CA SER A 499 55.19 0.16 -37.44
C SER A 499 54.84 -0.92 -36.41
N THR A 500 53.68 -1.60 -36.54
CA THR A 500 53.19 -2.54 -35.52
C THR A 500 52.39 -3.68 -36.17
N PHE A 501 52.82 -4.92 -35.92
CA PHE A 501 52.04 -6.13 -36.15
C PHE A 501 51.21 -6.39 -34.88
N PRO A 502 49.87 -6.30 -34.90
CA PRO A 502 49.08 -6.81 -33.79
C PRO A 502 48.94 -8.33 -33.95
N PRO A 503 49.37 -9.16 -32.98
CA PRO A 503 49.01 -10.57 -32.99
C PRO A 503 47.49 -10.71 -32.81
N ALA A 504 46.90 -11.70 -33.49
CA ALA A 504 45.50 -12.02 -33.34
C ALA A 504 45.17 -12.37 -31.87
N ALA A 505 44.02 -11.89 -31.39
CA ALA A 505 43.55 -12.18 -30.05
C ALA A 505 43.42 -13.70 -29.85
N HIS A 506 44.05 -14.19 -28.79
CA HIS A 506 43.88 -15.54 -28.28
C HIS A 506 43.59 -15.45 -26.78
N THR A 507 43.02 -16.51 -26.21
CA THR A 507 42.64 -16.57 -24.80
C THR A 507 43.48 -17.57 -24.04
N HIS A 508 43.80 -17.25 -22.79
CA HIS A 508 44.38 -18.17 -21.82
C HIS A 508 43.36 -18.50 -20.75
N THR A 509 43.35 -19.74 -20.27
CA THR A 509 42.61 -20.13 -19.07
C THR A 509 43.39 -19.72 -17.82
N LYS A 510 42.68 -19.38 -16.73
CA LYS A 510 43.30 -18.89 -15.48
C LYS A 510 44.38 -19.83 -14.91
N SER A 511 44.28 -21.13 -15.19
CA SER A 511 45.26 -22.14 -14.79
C SER A 511 46.60 -22.05 -15.53
N GLN A 512 46.66 -21.37 -16.67
CA GLN A 512 47.86 -21.23 -17.49
C GLN A 512 48.72 -20.01 -17.10
N ILE A 513 48.31 -19.25 -16.08
CA ILE A 513 49.01 -18.07 -15.58
C ILE A 513 49.48 -18.36 -14.14
N THR A 514 50.75 -18.70 -13.99
CA THR A 514 51.33 -19.17 -12.72
C THR A 514 51.68 -18.07 -11.72
N ASP A 515 51.57 -16.80 -12.11
CA ASP A 515 52.00 -15.61 -11.37
C ASP A 515 50.89 -14.54 -11.26
N MET A 516 49.62 -14.94 -11.43
CA MET A 516 48.50 -13.99 -11.40
C MET A 516 48.32 -13.34 -10.01
N PRO A 517 48.40 -12.00 -9.90
CA PRO A 517 48.24 -11.30 -8.63
C PRO A 517 46.88 -11.57 -7.99
N THR A 518 46.86 -11.89 -6.70
CA THR A 518 45.63 -12.23 -5.96
C THR A 518 45.08 -11.04 -5.16
N LYS A 519 45.81 -9.93 -5.11
CA LYS A 519 45.42 -8.69 -4.41
C LYS A 519 45.81 -7.47 -5.24
N LEU A 520 45.00 -6.41 -5.16
CA LEU A 520 45.24 -5.14 -5.86
C LEU A 520 46.57 -4.48 -5.47
N SER A 521 47.09 -4.78 -4.28
CA SER A 521 48.39 -4.29 -3.80
C SER A 521 49.61 -5.02 -4.39
N GLN A 522 49.41 -6.04 -5.22
CA GLN A 522 50.48 -6.84 -5.83
C GLN A 522 50.80 -6.43 -7.27
N PHE A 523 50.09 -5.43 -7.82
CA PHE A 523 50.48 -4.80 -9.07
C PHE A 523 51.65 -3.84 -8.80
N ALA A 524 52.84 -4.16 -9.33
CA ALA A 524 53.97 -3.25 -9.29
C ALA A 524 53.69 -2.07 -10.23
N ASN A 525 53.83 -0.85 -9.69
CA ASN A 525 53.54 0.42 -10.37
C ASN A 525 54.43 0.62 -11.61
N ASP A 526 53.90 0.39 -12.80
CA ASP A 526 54.41 0.98 -14.04
C ASP A 526 53.82 2.39 -14.26
N SER A 527 54.57 3.23 -14.98
CA SER A 527 54.46 4.70 -15.13
C SER A 527 53.18 5.21 -15.85
N GLY A 528 52.02 4.61 -15.62
CA GLY A 528 50.76 4.98 -16.30
C GLY A 528 49.46 4.73 -15.52
N TYR A 529 49.51 4.42 -14.22
CA TYR A 529 48.32 4.20 -13.41
C TYR A 529 48.13 5.24 -12.31
N LEU A 530 46.84 5.52 -12.05
CA LEU A 530 46.29 6.57 -11.19
C LEU A 530 47.10 6.75 -9.89
N THR A 531 47.73 7.91 -9.78
CA THR A 531 48.33 8.40 -8.53
C THR A 531 47.23 8.89 -7.58
N ALA A 532 47.56 9.13 -6.30
CA ALA A 532 46.60 9.74 -5.36
C ALA A 532 46.08 11.11 -5.82
N ALA A 533 46.76 11.76 -6.77
CA ALA A 533 46.31 13.00 -7.40
C ALA A 533 45.27 12.78 -8.52
N ASP A 534 45.22 11.57 -9.10
CA ASP A 534 44.24 11.18 -10.14
C ASP A 534 42.95 10.60 -9.52
N VAL A 535 42.94 10.41 -8.19
CA VAL A 535 41.73 10.05 -7.43
C VAL A 535 40.94 11.34 -7.17
N ASP A 536 39.84 11.52 -7.90
CA ASP A 536 38.87 12.59 -7.65
C ASP A 536 38.24 12.42 -6.26
N THR A 537 38.83 13.08 -5.27
CA THR A 537 38.31 13.14 -3.89
C THR A 537 37.26 14.22 -3.70
N SER A 538 36.88 14.97 -4.75
CA SER A 538 35.83 15.98 -4.66
C SER A 538 34.43 15.39 -4.45
N GLN A 539 34.26 14.08 -4.74
CA GLN A 539 33.06 13.30 -4.42
C GLN A 539 33.16 12.51 -3.11
N ASN A 540 34.22 12.68 -2.31
CA ASN A 540 34.21 12.17 -0.93
C ASN A 540 33.19 12.98 -0.13
N HIS A 541 32.00 12.41 0.04
CA HIS A 541 31.01 12.98 0.94
C HIS A 541 31.57 12.94 2.38
N THR A 542 31.64 14.10 3.00
CA THR A 542 32.03 14.23 4.41
C THR A 542 30.79 14.04 5.26
N HIS A 543 30.77 12.98 6.07
CA HIS A 543 29.75 12.84 7.11
C HIS A 543 30.06 13.85 8.23
N ALA A 544 29.08 14.67 8.63
CA ALA A 544 29.21 15.57 9.78
C ALA A 544 29.62 14.84 11.07
N ASN A 545 29.27 13.57 11.13
CA ASN A 545 29.53 12.60 12.18
C ASN A 545 30.75 11.71 11.90
N LYS A 546 31.63 12.05 10.96
CA LYS A 546 32.90 11.34 10.73
C LYS A 546 33.72 11.19 12.02
N THR A 547 33.83 12.26 12.81
CA THR A 547 34.51 12.22 14.12
C THR A 547 33.80 11.35 15.15
N VAL A 548 32.51 11.06 14.98
CA VAL A 548 31.75 10.11 15.81
C VAL A 548 31.99 8.67 15.33
N LEU A 549 31.99 8.45 14.02
CA LEU A 549 32.27 7.14 13.40
C LEU A 549 33.72 6.71 13.63
N ASP A 550 34.68 7.62 13.50
CA ASP A 550 36.11 7.37 13.78
C ASP A 550 36.36 7.10 15.27
N LYS A 551 35.44 7.51 16.16
CA LYS A 551 35.47 7.17 17.59
C LYS A 551 34.88 5.81 17.88
N ILE A 552 34.16 5.17 16.96
CA ILE A 552 33.70 3.79 17.12
C ILE A 552 34.88 2.88 16.77
N THR A 553 35.66 2.53 17.79
CA THR A 553 36.82 1.65 17.65
C THR A 553 36.39 0.18 17.73
N GLN A 554 37.22 -0.74 17.20
CA GLN A 554 37.01 -2.17 17.37
C GLN A 554 36.88 -2.55 18.86
N ALA A 555 37.64 -1.90 19.74
CA ALA A 555 37.53 -2.09 21.19
C ALA A 555 36.16 -1.67 21.76
N LEU A 556 35.53 -0.61 21.24
CA LEU A 556 34.18 -0.20 21.63
C LEU A 556 33.12 -1.16 21.08
N LEU A 557 33.31 -1.69 19.86
CA LEU A 557 32.49 -2.77 19.30
C LEU A 557 32.62 -4.05 20.13
N ASP A 558 33.82 -4.44 20.53
CA ASP A 558 34.07 -5.61 21.37
C ASP A 558 33.48 -5.40 22.78
N THR A 559 33.56 -4.19 23.32
CA THR A 559 32.92 -3.82 24.60
C THR A 559 31.39 -3.86 24.50
N TRP A 560 30.81 -3.39 23.39
CA TRP A 560 29.36 -3.41 23.17
C TRP A 560 28.84 -4.84 22.95
N ASN A 561 29.55 -5.64 22.14
CA ASN A 561 29.28 -7.06 21.93
C ASN A 561 29.48 -7.87 23.21
N GLY A 562 30.40 -7.46 24.09
CA GLY A 562 30.58 -8.03 25.43
C GLY A 562 29.57 -7.55 26.48
N LYS A 563 28.84 -6.46 26.23
CA LYS A 563 27.82 -5.92 27.16
C LYS A 563 26.54 -6.76 27.18
N ALA A 564 26.30 -7.54 26.12
CA ALA A 564 25.37 -8.66 26.16
C ALA A 564 26.11 -9.85 26.77
N GLY A 565 26.01 -10.03 28.09
CA GLY A 565 26.65 -11.15 28.77
C GLY A 565 26.19 -12.47 28.16
N THR A 566 27.08 -13.17 27.44
CA THR A 566 26.84 -14.50 26.85
C THR A 566 26.68 -15.60 27.91
N SER A 567 26.85 -15.23 29.18
CA SER A 567 26.58 -16.12 30.31
C SER A 567 25.09 -16.40 30.42
N VAL A 568 24.73 -17.68 30.28
CA VAL A 568 23.38 -18.18 30.51
C VAL A 568 22.95 -17.79 31.93
N ALA A 569 21.76 -17.22 32.07
CA ALA A 569 21.21 -16.89 33.38
C ALA A 569 21.05 -18.16 34.22
N THR A 570 21.40 -18.07 35.50
CA THR A 570 21.17 -19.14 36.48
C THR A 570 20.00 -18.76 37.38
N GLN A 571 19.50 -19.69 38.20
CA GLN A 571 18.44 -19.38 39.16
C GLN A 571 18.85 -18.35 40.22
N THR A 572 20.16 -18.07 40.37
CA THR A 572 20.71 -17.19 41.41
C THR A 572 21.49 -15.99 40.88
N ALA A 573 21.88 -15.97 39.59
CA ALA A 573 22.64 -14.88 38.99
C ALA A 573 22.06 -14.48 37.62
N ASN A 574 21.95 -13.17 37.40
CA ASN A 574 21.48 -12.61 36.13
C ASN A 574 22.45 -12.95 34.99
N GLY A 575 21.93 -13.22 33.79
CA GLY A 575 22.69 -13.49 32.57
C GLY A 575 21.99 -12.90 31.35
N LEU A 576 21.79 -13.69 30.29
CA LEU A 576 20.97 -13.32 29.11
C LEU A 576 19.49 -12.96 29.41
N MET A 577 19.05 -13.21 30.64
CA MET A 577 17.76 -12.84 31.24
C MET A 577 17.96 -12.67 32.75
N ALA A 578 17.01 -12.04 33.46
CA ALA A 578 17.11 -11.91 34.92
C ALA A 578 17.05 -13.28 35.60
N ALA A 579 17.77 -13.47 36.72
CA ALA A 579 17.70 -14.69 37.52
C ALA A 579 16.26 -15.00 37.95
N ALA A 580 15.47 -13.95 38.22
CA ALA A 580 14.06 -14.06 38.53
C ALA A 580 13.23 -14.64 37.37
N ASP A 581 13.50 -14.22 36.13
CA ASP A 581 12.77 -14.70 34.95
C ASP A 581 13.22 -16.10 34.53
N LYS A 582 14.52 -16.40 34.68
CA LYS A 582 15.04 -17.77 34.50
C LYS A 582 14.37 -18.74 35.48
N LYS A 583 14.24 -18.34 36.75
CA LYS A 583 13.57 -19.14 37.78
C LYS A 583 12.09 -19.38 37.48
N LYS A 584 11.41 -18.40 36.87
CA LYS A 584 10.02 -18.56 36.41
C LYS A 584 9.94 -19.51 35.21
N LEU A 585 10.83 -19.35 34.23
CA LEU A 585 10.83 -20.16 33.01
C LEU A 585 11.28 -21.60 33.23
N ASP A 586 12.14 -21.87 34.23
CA ASP A 586 12.50 -23.24 34.63
C ASP A 586 11.32 -24.04 35.20
N GLY A 587 10.26 -23.36 35.67
CA GLY A 587 9.01 -23.99 36.10
C GLY A 587 8.04 -24.27 34.94
N VAL A 588 8.34 -23.82 33.72
CA VAL A 588 7.48 -23.97 32.55
C VAL A 588 7.93 -25.21 31.76
N ALA A 589 7.06 -26.21 31.62
CA ALA A 589 7.35 -27.41 30.84
C ALA A 589 7.64 -27.09 29.37
N ALA A 590 8.56 -27.83 28.74
CA ALA A 590 8.90 -27.66 27.33
C ALA A 590 7.64 -27.74 26.45
N ASN A 591 7.40 -26.72 25.61
CA ASN A 591 6.21 -26.52 24.76
C ASN A 591 4.92 -26.02 25.44
N ALA A 592 5.00 -25.39 26.61
CA ALA A 592 3.84 -24.73 27.20
C ALA A 592 3.49 -23.42 26.46
N ASN A 593 2.58 -23.50 25.50
CA ASN A 593 1.96 -22.33 24.86
C ASN A 593 0.78 -21.89 25.73
N ASN A 594 0.74 -20.62 26.15
CA ASN A 594 -0.36 -20.05 26.94
C ASN A 594 -1.62 -19.81 26.08
N PHE A 595 -2.18 -20.88 25.48
CA PHE A 595 -3.61 -21.14 25.22
C PHE A 595 -3.70 -22.44 24.40
N VAL A 596 -4.23 -23.52 24.99
CA VAL A 596 -4.57 -24.75 24.26
C VAL A 596 -6.08 -24.87 24.29
N HIS A 597 -6.75 -24.85 23.13
CA HIS A 597 -8.17 -25.15 23.08
C HIS A 597 -8.37 -26.62 23.49
N LEU A 598 -9.11 -26.86 24.59
CA LEU A 598 -9.38 -28.22 25.06
C LEU A 598 -10.01 -29.05 23.94
N THR A 599 -9.33 -30.13 23.55
CA THR A 599 -9.82 -31.10 22.55
C THR A 599 -10.63 -32.24 23.18
N THR A 600 -10.93 -32.14 24.47
CA THR A 600 -11.75 -33.11 25.19
C THR A 600 -13.24 -32.84 24.94
N PRO A 601 -14.07 -33.88 24.72
CA PRO A 601 -15.53 -33.78 24.71
C PRO A 601 -16.07 -32.90 25.84
N GLY A 602 -16.62 -31.73 25.50
CA GLY A 602 -17.11 -30.74 26.45
C GLY A 602 -16.92 -29.29 26.01
N ASN A 603 -15.91 -29.01 25.17
CA ASN A 603 -15.55 -27.63 24.82
C ASN A 603 -15.54 -27.31 23.32
N LYS A 604 -16.05 -28.20 22.45
CA LYS A 604 -16.68 -27.75 21.20
C LYS A 604 -18.05 -27.19 21.60
N HIS A 605 -18.48 -26.05 21.08
CA HIS A 605 -19.79 -25.42 21.37
C HIS A 605 -21.03 -26.27 21.01
N ILE A 606 -20.82 -27.56 20.72
CA ILE A 606 -21.79 -28.60 20.42
C ILE A 606 -21.29 -29.87 21.14
N PRO A 607 -22.07 -30.48 22.07
CA PRO A 607 -21.76 -31.76 22.69
C PRO A 607 -21.37 -32.83 21.65
N SER A 608 -20.26 -33.55 21.85
CA SER A 608 -19.91 -34.67 20.96
C SER A 608 -20.86 -35.86 21.18
N GLY A 609 -21.19 -36.60 20.12
CA GLY A 609 -22.02 -37.82 20.22
C GLY A 609 -23.35 -37.78 19.47
N GLY A 610 -23.64 -36.70 18.73
CA GLY A 610 -24.81 -36.63 17.85
C GLY A 610 -24.67 -37.58 16.65
N ALA A 611 -25.72 -38.34 16.37
CA ALA A 611 -25.84 -39.13 15.15
C ALA A 611 -26.50 -38.31 14.02
N SER A 612 -26.33 -38.74 12.77
CA SER A 612 -27.04 -38.14 11.63
C SER A 612 -28.56 -38.20 11.86
N GLY A 613 -29.26 -37.07 11.69
CA GLY A 613 -30.70 -36.92 11.95
C GLY A 613 -31.08 -36.46 13.38
N GLN A 614 -30.10 -36.09 14.22
CA GLN A 614 -30.34 -35.50 15.53
C GLN A 614 -30.08 -33.98 15.54
N ILE A 615 -30.81 -33.26 16.40
CA ILE A 615 -30.65 -31.83 16.67
C ILE A 615 -30.39 -31.59 18.16
N LEU A 616 -29.73 -30.47 18.49
CA LEU A 616 -29.56 -30.04 19.88
C LEU A 616 -30.87 -29.49 20.43
N ARG A 617 -31.33 -30.07 21.53
CA ARG A 617 -32.53 -29.65 22.26
C ARG A 617 -32.11 -29.11 23.62
N TRP A 618 -32.70 -28.00 24.03
CA TRP A 618 -32.57 -27.50 25.40
C TRP A 618 -33.22 -28.49 26.38
N SER A 619 -32.55 -28.75 27.51
CA SER A 619 -33.04 -29.65 28.57
C SER A 619 -33.16 -28.97 29.93
N ALA A 620 -32.25 -28.06 30.24
CA ALA A 620 -32.25 -27.19 31.42
C ALA A 620 -31.30 -26.00 31.14
N ASP A 621 -31.30 -24.99 32.03
CA ASP A 621 -30.39 -23.84 31.92
C ASP A 621 -28.93 -24.31 31.75
N GLY A 622 -28.27 -23.79 30.71
CA GLY A 622 -26.91 -24.17 30.35
C GLY A 622 -26.73 -25.60 29.80
N THR A 623 -27.81 -26.37 29.59
CA THR A 623 -27.74 -27.81 29.28
C THR A 623 -28.51 -28.17 27.99
N ALA A 624 -27.79 -28.60 26.95
CA ALA A 624 -28.36 -29.08 25.69
C ALA A 624 -28.08 -30.58 25.47
N VAL A 625 -29.05 -31.32 24.95
CA VAL A 625 -28.96 -32.76 24.66
C VAL A 625 -29.31 -33.05 23.21
N TRP A 626 -28.73 -34.08 22.61
CA TRP A 626 -29.11 -34.54 21.28
C TRP A 626 -30.47 -35.25 21.32
N GLY A 627 -31.41 -34.80 20.48
CA GLY A 627 -32.72 -35.44 20.30
C GLY A 627 -33.01 -35.67 18.82
N ALA A 628 -33.90 -36.61 18.51
CA ALA A 628 -34.36 -36.83 17.14
C ALA A 628 -35.00 -35.56 16.57
N ASP A 629 -34.75 -35.30 15.28
CA ASP A 629 -35.50 -34.30 14.53
C ASP A 629 -36.94 -34.78 14.33
N ASN A 630 -37.88 -34.22 15.11
CA ASN A 630 -39.30 -34.51 14.97
C ASN A 630 -39.90 -33.59 13.90
N ASN A 631 -39.45 -33.72 12.66
CA ASN A 631 -40.13 -33.08 11.53
C ASN A 631 -41.58 -33.60 11.48
N THR A 632 -42.54 -32.76 11.84
CA THR A 632 -43.95 -33.16 11.92
C THR A 632 -44.50 -33.23 10.50
N THR A 633 -44.34 -34.39 9.85
CA THR A 633 -44.94 -34.65 8.54
C THR A 633 -46.45 -34.78 8.73
N TYR A 634 -47.20 -33.73 8.44
CA TYR A 634 -48.66 -33.77 8.52
C TYR A 634 -49.21 -34.70 7.44
N ALA A 635 -49.96 -35.72 7.85
CA ALA A 635 -50.59 -36.64 6.93
C ALA A 635 -51.56 -35.88 6.00
N VAL A 636 -51.59 -36.27 4.72
CA VAL A 636 -52.51 -35.69 3.72
C VAL A 636 -53.96 -35.91 4.19
N PHE A 637 -54.78 -34.85 4.12
CA PHE A 637 -56.20 -34.92 4.50
C PHE A 637 -56.93 -36.03 3.75
N LYS A 638 -57.60 -36.93 4.49
CA LYS A 638 -58.41 -38.00 3.92
C LYS A 638 -59.88 -37.62 4.01
N ALA A 639 -60.56 -37.54 2.86
CA ALA A 639 -62.00 -37.24 2.81
C ALA A 639 -62.85 -38.34 3.44
N ALA A 640 -64.02 -37.97 3.98
CA ALA A 640 -65.03 -38.93 4.41
C ALA A 640 -65.65 -39.65 3.20
N THR A 641 -66.15 -40.85 3.44
CA THR A 641 -67.02 -41.59 2.49
C THR A 641 -68.42 -41.70 3.07
N SER A 642 -69.36 -42.28 2.32
CA SER A 642 -70.72 -42.50 2.80
C SER A 642 -70.81 -43.37 4.06
N SER A 643 -69.78 -44.18 4.35
CA SER A 643 -69.77 -45.18 5.44
C SER A 643 -68.56 -45.10 6.36
N ALA A 644 -67.58 -44.23 6.10
CA ALA A 644 -66.41 -44.03 6.95
C ALA A 644 -66.08 -42.55 7.12
N ALA A 645 -65.71 -42.15 8.35
CA ALA A 645 -65.22 -40.81 8.62
C ALA A 645 -63.89 -40.53 7.90
N GLY A 646 -63.61 -39.26 7.63
CA GLY A 646 -62.32 -38.81 7.11
C GLY A 646 -61.20 -38.92 8.14
N GLY A 647 -59.98 -38.60 7.73
CA GLY A 647 -58.81 -38.58 8.62
C GLY A 647 -58.70 -37.27 9.40
N THR A 648 -58.23 -37.35 10.65
CA THR A 648 -57.82 -36.18 11.44
C THR A 648 -56.47 -35.68 10.95
N GLY A 649 -56.42 -34.46 10.42
CA GLY A 649 -55.19 -33.77 10.00
C GLY A 649 -55.11 -32.37 10.61
N LEU A 650 -54.71 -31.37 9.83
CA LEU A 650 -54.73 -29.95 10.22
C LEU A 650 -56.16 -29.34 10.27
N VAL A 651 -57.18 -30.11 9.89
CA VAL A 651 -58.59 -29.73 9.96
C VAL A 651 -59.40 -30.80 10.69
N PRO A 652 -60.53 -30.46 11.33
CA PRO A 652 -61.41 -31.44 11.95
C PRO A 652 -61.88 -32.50 10.95
N ALA A 653 -61.83 -33.77 11.35
CA ALA A 653 -62.21 -34.88 10.48
C ALA A 653 -63.72 -34.79 10.13
N PRO A 654 -64.10 -34.82 8.84
CA PRO A 654 -65.50 -34.94 8.47
C PRO A 654 -66.06 -36.30 8.91
N ALA A 655 -67.25 -36.31 9.51
CA ALA A 655 -67.92 -37.55 9.89
C ALA A 655 -68.32 -38.39 8.66
N ALA A 656 -68.57 -39.69 8.84
CA ALA A 656 -69.11 -40.55 7.78
C ALA A 656 -70.40 -39.95 7.19
N GLY A 657 -70.54 -39.98 5.87
CA GLY A 657 -71.68 -39.38 5.15
C GLY A 657 -71.50 -37.90 4.77
N ALA A 658 -70.42 -37.24 5.19
CA ALA A 658 -70.18 -35.83 4.91
C ALA A 658 -69.39 -35.56 3.61
N GLN A 659 -69.28 -36.53 2.69
CA GLN A 659 -68.44 -36.43 1.49
C GLN A 659 -68.79 -35.29 0.52
N LEU A 660 -70.00 -34.69 0.62
CA LEU A 660 -70.45 -33.57 -0.21
C LEU A 660 -70.45 -32.22 0.51
N LYS A 661 -69.88 -32.16 1.73
CA LYS A 661 -69.84 -30.95 2.54
C LYS A 661 -68.52 -30.19 2.36
N TYR A 662 -68.53 -28.89 2.59
CA TYR A 662 -67.35 -28.03 2.63
C TYR A 662 -67.09 -27.50 4.05
N LEU A 663 -65.82 -27.25 4.37
CA LEU A 663 -65.40 -26.71 5.67
C LEU A 663 -65.50 -25.18 5.63
N ARG A 664 -66.20 -24.59 6.59
CA ARG A 664 -66.25 -23.14 6.78
C ARG A 664 -65.10 -22.66 7.68
N ALA A 665 -64.81 -21.36 7.64
CA ALA A 665 -63.81 -20.72 8.50
C ALA A 665 -64.13 -20.85 10.01
N ASP A 666 -65.39 -21.13 10.37
CA ASP A 666 -65.81 -21.43 11.74
C ASP A 666 -65.41 -22.84 12.22
N GLY A 667 -64.77 -23.65 11.37
CA GLY A 667 -64.33 -25.01 11.68
C GLY A 667 -65.41 -26.09 11.51
N THR A 668 -66.58 -25.77 10.94
CA THR A 668 -67.69 -26.72 10.76
C THR A 668 -67.92 -27.13 9.30
N TRP A 669 -68.33 -28.39 9.08
CA TRP A 669 -68.63 -28.96 7.76
C TRP A 669 -70.10 -28.76 7.35
N GLN A 670 -70.36 -28.20 6.16
CA GLN A 670 -71.68 -27.74 5.72
C GLN A 670 -72.05 -28.14 4.28
N THR A 671 -73.34 -28.24 3.98
CA THR A 671 -73.83 -28.57 2.62
C THR A 671 -73.88 -27.30 1.74
N PRO A 672 -73.41 -27.34 0.49
CA PRO A 672 -73.57 -26.21 -0.44
C PRO A 672 -75.05 -25.87 -0.71
N PRO A 673 -75.46 -24.59 -0.74
CA PRO A 673 -76.83 -24.20 -1.09
C PRO A 673 -77.12 -24.35 -2.60
N ASP A 674 -78.30 -24.86 -2.95
CA ASP A 674 -78.77 -25.07 -4.35
C ASP A 674 -79.30 -23.75 -4.95
N THR A 675 -78.79 -23.33 -6.11
CA THR A 675 -79.16 -22.08 -6.80
C THR A 675 -80.06 -22.35 -8.01
N LYS A 676 -81.36 -22.57 -7.78
CA LYS A 676 -82.36 -22.55 -8.86
C LYS A 676 -82.80 -21.11 -9.19
N TYR A 677 -82.53 -20.65 -10.43
CA TYR A 677 -83.07 -19.40 -10.97
C TYR A 677 -84.50 -19.61 -11.50
N THR A 678 -85.45 -18.75 -11.08
CA THR A 678 -86.85 -18.80 -11.52
C THR A 678 -87.16 -17.55 -12.35
N HIS A 679 -87.71 -17.70 -13.56
CA HIS A 679 -87.87 -16.59 -14.50
C HIS A 679 -89.09 -15.70 -14.17
N PRO A 680 -89.01 -14.36 -14.32
CA PRO A 680 -90.16 -13.46 -14.09
C PRO A 680 -91.27 -13.62 -15.14
N ASN A 681 -92.52 -13.29 -14.76
CA ASN A 681 -93.69 -13.36 -15.63
C ASN A 681 -93.74 -12.17 -16.61
N SER A 682 -94.05 -12.41 -17.89
CA SER A 682 -93.91 -11.40 -18.96
C SER A 682 -94.96 -10.29 -18.97
N GLY A 683 -96.08 -10.46 -18.25
CA GLY A 683 -97.15 -9.46 -18.13
C GLY A 683 -98.10 -9.35 -19.34
N VAL A 684 -97.87 -10.09 -20.43
CA VAL A 684 -98.78 -10.17 -21.58
C VAL A 684 -99.69 -11.40 -21.45
N THR A 685 -100.99 -11.22 -21.69
CA THR A 685 -101.95 -12.33 -21.68
C THR A 685 -101.59 -13.38 -22.73
N ALA A 686 -101.60 -14.65 -22.35
CA ALA A 686 -101.29 -15.73 -23.28
C ALA A 686 -102.28 -15.75 -24.46
N GLY A 687 -101.75 -15.71 -25.69
CA GLY A 687 -102.55 -15.66 -26.90
C GLY A 687 -101.70 -15.71 -28.17
N THR A 688 -102.35 -15.86 -29.33
CA THR A 688 -101.67 -15.80 -30.63
C THR A 688 -101.64 -14.37 -31.13
N TYR A 689 -100.42 -13.84 -31.30
CA TYR A 689 -100.17 -12.51 -31.83
C TYR A 689 -99.39 -12.62 -33.14
N ARG A 690 -99.74 -11.81 -34.14
CA ARG A 690 -99.07 -11.75 -35.44
C ARG A 690 -97.90 -10.77 -35.41
N SER A 691 -97.80 -9.92 -34.39
CA SER A 691 -96.64 -9.10 -34.06
C SER A 691 -96.49 -8.95 -32.54
N VAL A 692 -95.26 -8.98 -32.02
CA VAL A 692 -94.95 -8.81 -30.59
C VAL A 692 -93.84 -7.80 -30.38
N ILE A 693 -93.88 -7.08 -29.26
CA ILE A 693 -92.85 -6.15 -28.82
C ILE A 693 -92.07 -6.81 -27.68
N VAL A 694 -90.75 -6.74 -27.73
CA VAL A 694 -89.86 -7.27 -26.69
C VAL A 694 -89.01 -6.16 -26.07
N ASN A 695 -88.63 -6.32 -24.80
CA ASN A 695 -87.64 -5.46 -24.17
C ASN A 695 -86.20 -5.86 -24.54
N ALA A 696 -85.20 -5.12 -24.03
CA ALA A 696 -83.79 -5.35 -24.31
C ALA A 696 -83.27 -6.72 -23.84
N GLN A 697 -83.93 -7.37 -22.89
CA GLN A 697 -83.61 -8.73 -22.44
C GLN A 697 -84.41 -9.82 -23.19
N GLY A 698 -85.20 -9.46 -24.21
CA GLY A 698 -85.94 -10.40 -25.05
C GLY A 698 -87.29 -10.86 -24.47
N HIS A 699 -87.80 -10.21 -23.41
CA HIS A 699 -89.11 -10.55 -22.85
C HIS A 699 -90.22 -9.86 -23.62
N VAL A 700 -91.27 -10.60 -23.97
CA VAL A 700 -92.44 -10.05 -24.67
C VAL A 700 -93.24 -9.14 -23.73
N THR A 701 -93.38 -7.87 -24.08
CA THR A 701 -94.06 -6.84 -23.27
C THR A 701 -95.39 -6.37 -23.88
N ALA A 702 -95.65 -6.65 -25.16
CA ALA A 702 -96.96 -6.44 -25.79
C ALA A 702 -97.11 -7.29 -27.07
N GLY A 703 -98.35 -7.45 -27.56
CA GLY A 703 -98.64 -8.13 -28.83
C GLY A 703 -99.85 -7.55 -29.56
N THR A 704 -99.83 -7.56 -30.89
CA THR A 704 -100.92 -7.07 -31.76
C THR A 704 -101.19 -8.02 -32.94
N ASN A 705 -102.37 -7.89 -33.56
CA ASN A 705 -102.82 -8.70 -34.70
C ASN A 705 -103.25 -7.80 -35.88
N PRO A 706 -102.30 -7.25 -36.65
CA PRO A 706 -102.65 -6.35 -37.74
C PRO A 706 -103.43 -7.08 -38.85
N THR A 707 -104.35 -6.37 -39.52
CA THR A 707 -105.16 -6.91 -40.62
C THR A 707 -105.02 -6.12 -41.93
N THR A 708 -104.20 -5.06 -41.91
CA THR A 708 -103.89 -4.22 -43.09
C THR A 708 -102.39 -4.25 -43.36
N LEU A 709 -101.98 -4.09 -44.63
CA LEU A 709 -100.56 -4.06 -45.03
C LEU A 709 -99.77 -2.97 -44.29
N SER A 710 -100.38 -1.80 -44.09
CA SER A 710 -99.82 -0.72 -43.27
C SER A 710 -99.60 -1.14 -41.80
N GLY A 711 -100.50 -1.94 -41.22
CA GLY A 711 -100.33 -2.48 -39.87
C GLY A 711 -99.23 -3.53 -39.72
N TYR A 712 -98.77 -4.13 -40.82
CA TYR A 712 -97.56 -4.98 -40.85
C TYR A 712 -96.28 -4.19 -41.18
N GLY A 713 -96.38 -2.87 -41.44
CA GLY A 713 -95.25 -2.05 -41.84
C GLY A 713 -94.78 -2.25 -43.29
N ILE A 714 -95.59 -2.90 -44.15
CA ILE A 714 -95.26 -3.17 -45.55
C ILE A 714 -95.66 -1.95 -46.39
N THR A 715 -94.70 -1.25 -47.00
CA THR A 715 -94.91 0.04 -47.72
C THR A 715 -94.68 -0.04 -49.23
N ASP A 716 -94.20 -1.15 -49.77
CA ASP A 716 -93.77 -1.35 -51.15
C ASP A 716 -94.63 -2.36 -51.95
N ALA A 717 -95.80 -2.74 -51.44
CA ALA A 717 -96.65 -3.74 -52.08
C ALA A 717 -97.24 -3.23 -53.41
N ALA A 718 -96.95 -3.93 -54.51
CA ALA A 718 -97.48 -3.63 -55.85
C ALA A 718 -99.01 -3.82 -55.93
N ALA A 719 -99.68 -2.93 -56.67
CA ALA A 719 -101.13 -2.99 -56.88
C ALA A 719 -101.54 -4.27 -57.63
N LYS A 720 -102.75 -4.78 -57.37
CA LYS A 720 -103.27 -6.10 -57.80
C LYS A 720 -103.36 -6.34 -59.32
N ASN A 721 -102.94 -5.39 -60.15
CA ASN A 721 -103.02 -5.43 -61.60
C ASN A 721 -101.61 -5.18 -62.21
N HIS A 722 -100.76 -6.21 -62.36
CA HIS A 722 -99.55 -6.10 -63.20
C HIS A 722 -99.20 -7.44 -63.89
N ASN A 723 -98.60 -7.36 -65.08
CA ASN A 723 -98.39 -8.49 -66.02
C ASN A 723 -96.92 -8.94 -66.01
N HIS A 724 -96.65 -10.26 -66.15
CA HIS A 724 -95.30 -10.86 -66.08
C HIS A 724 -94.67 -11.08 -67.47
N ASP A 725 -93.44 -10.59 -67.70
CA ASP A 725 -92.62 -10.90 -68.89
C ASP A 725 -91.13 -11.19 -68.55
N SER A 726 -90.67 -12.34 -69.07
CA SER A 726 -89.33 -12.85 -69.46
C SER A 726 -88.05 -12.84 -68.60
N THR A 727 -87.91 -12.19 -67.45
CA THR A 727 -86.52 -11.97 -66.93
C THR A 727 -85.84 -13.12 -66.14
N TYR A 728 -86.53 -14.21 -65.75
CA TYR A 728 -85.97 -15.15 -64.74
C TYR A 728 -85.83 -16.63 -65.12
N LEU A 729 -86.09 -17.02 -66.38
CA LEU A 729 -85.81 -18.39 -66.85
C LEU A 729 -85.28 -18.37 -68.29
N LYS A 730 -83.97 -18.60 -68.46
CA LYS A 730 -83.45 -18.98 -69.79
C LYS A 730 -83.76 -20.46 -70.03
N LYS A 731 -84.58 -20.72 -71.04
CA LYS A 731 -85.05 -22.04 -71.47
C LYS A 731 -84.10 -22.56 -72.57
N GLY A 732 -83.18 -23.48 -72.25
CA GLY A 732 -82.25 -24.10 -73.23
C GLY A 732 -81.11 -24.89 -72.58
N ALA A 733 -80.54 -25.86 -73.31
CA ALA A 733 -79.58 -26.86 -72.78
C ALA A 733 -78.29 -26.23 -72.20
N VAL A 734 -77.96 -26.66 -70.98
CA VAL A 734 -76.74 -26.29 -70.24
C VAL A 734 -75.54 -27.01 -70.87
N THR A 735 -74.45 -26.29 -71.14
CA THR A 735 -73.28 -26.83 -71.87
C THR A 735 -72.18 -27.30 -70.91
N TRP A 736 -71.26 -28.15 -71.37
CA TRP A 736 -70.21 -28.73 -70.51
C TRP A 736 -69.26 -27.69 -69.89
N ASN A 737 -69.19 -26.46 -70.43
CA ASN A 737 -68.47 -25.35 -69.80
C ASN A 737 -69.16 -24.78 -68.55
N ASP A 738 -70.46 -25.01 -68.37
CA ASP A 738 -71.21 -24.59 -67.18
C ASP A 738 -70.96 -25.53 -65.98
N LEU A 739 -70.26 -26.65 -66.18
CA LEU A 739 -69.95 -27.67 -65.16
C LEU A 739 -68.47 -27.74 -64.73
N LYS A 740 -67.61 -26.79 -65.18
CA LYS A 740 -66.23 -26.56 -64.69
C LYS A 740 -65.45 -27.82 -64.27
N GLY A 741 -64.92 -28.56 -65.24
CA GLY A 741 -63.92 -29.61 -65.01
C GLY A 741 -62.57 -29.28 -65.67
N VAL A 742 -61.69 -28.60 -64.94
CA VAL A 742 -60.49 -29.17 -64.28
C VAL A 742 -60.31 -28.43 -62.96
#